data_AF-A0A194WVT2-F1
#
_entry.id   AF-A0A194WVT2-F1
#
_cell.length_a   1.000
_cell.length_b   1.000
_cell.length_c   1.000
_cell.angle_alpha   90.00
_cell.angle_beta   90.00
_cell.angle_gamma   90.00
#
_symmetry.space_group_name_H-M   'P 1'
#
loop_
_entity.id
_entity.type
_entity.pdbx_description
1 polymer ?
#
loop_
_entity_poly.entity_id
_entity_poly.type
_entity_poly.pdbx_seq_one_letter_code
_entity_poly.pdbx_strand_id
1 'polypeptide(L)'
;MDNDPQAPPAPPEAPDKEKMDQIRRRRLEKLAGPSTPKTESSASSTPPNPTPAAVPVEKVEPAPAPKTKINITKASSPASENPFTQIGARSSNGTNTPTVRSQNAAGTLKRPRAESDGQNTPKSTPRAPPASESPEDYENRTLSIIFRITLDPNHKFDGANHRLIYLPNLRQELEEDNVPIMLTKERLDYAIVEAASTIPHNKSILDYLLPCWKRVVKALKGLKGYANFRDEILKEARRMCMSNCIFASEVPELFGREPNASTDSLMPYLLLDGTDDKGICPDFLTEIVSRIDEDDTIKPMLTKAVVRLSEALSKMTMNDNYKPHINALKTLCQFPKILDAIAQDPLFQMATSAPAIEKLTILGPFFRISPLQAEVTKEYFTGPKTMDKRRIHTSQEALRLTLQAHQRDLLDIVNSFVRASPTTRNKILDWFAYIVNSNHKRRALRPDPATLSTDGFLMNVTVVLDGLCEPFMDTMFSKVDRIDINYLRRRPRVDIKDETKLNADQNASDEYYEIEIPGTSNFISEVFFLNLAAHHYGSEATNSMLKTLDKDIKYLGEKIAQLEAERPKFMNSPVNMARFEEQLKRFNEVLDKSMSLKFAVEGVLFDKVMQAKSLMFMRVVTVWLLRIGTNSDYTPEKTVKLPLSDEQPAAFKFLPEYVLEDIVGNFNFIFRYVPEVMISAVGDEVIALCITFLTNSEYIKNPYLKAKLVSLLFHGTWPIYHRTKGVLGDALTGTKFANDHLLHALMKFYIEVESTGAHTQFYDKFNIRYEIFQVIKCIWTNDVYKQRLTQESKTNTDFFLRFVNLLLNDATYVLDEALTKFPKIHDLQAELRQTPSSLTPEERTTKEEELATAEGQAQSYMQLTNETVSMMKLFTKTLSGSFTMPEIVDRVAAMVDYTLDTLVGPKSTNLKVEDPKKYQFDPKTLLSEFVDIYLNLGVSETFIEAVARDGRSYKPANFDSASRILTRFSLKAPEEVAAWEALKARFHAVKELDDQDEEDLGDIPDEYTDPLLATIMTDPVILPMSRQVLDRSTIRGHLLSDPTDPFNRSPLKIEDVIPDTELKAKIDAWRAEMRQKAKAARAEKMDTTEG
;
A
#
# COMPACT_ATOMS: atom_id res chain seq x y z
N MET A 1 7.08 -39.18 -12.37
CA MET A 1 8.11 -39.33 -11.33
C MET A 1 7.65 -38.49 -10.18
N ASP A 2 7.42 -39.16 -9.07
CA ASP A 2 6.60 -38.66 -7.98
C ASP A 2 7.43 -37.73 -7.10
N ASN A 3 6.90 -36.52 -6.89
CA ASN A 3 7.50 -35.50 -6.04
C ASN A 3 6.46 -35.18 -4.96
N ASP A 4 6.52 -35.92 -3.86
CA ASP A 4 5.67 -35.70 -2.69
C ASP A 4 6.11 -34.38 -2.02
N PRO A 5 5.24 -33.36 -1.89
CA PRO A 5 5.65 -32.03 -1.46
C PRO A 5 5.97 -32.00 0.05
N GLN A 6 7.25 -32.03 0.38
CA GLN A 6 7.75 -31.91 1.75
C GLN A 6 7.18 -30.64 2.42
N ALA A 7 6.43 -30.82 3.51
CA ALA A 7 5.76 -29.73 4.19
C ALA A 7 6.77 -28.71 4.76
N PRO A 8 6.44 -27.40 4.77
CA PRO A 8 7.29 -26.40 5.40
C PRO A 8 7.36 -26.62 6.91
N PRO A 9 8.43 -26.17 7.59
CA PRO A 9 8.49 -26.17 9.05
C PRO A 9 7.32 -25.36 9.60
N ALA A 10 6.66 -25.88 10.64
CA ALA A 10 5.57 -25.18 11.29
C ALA A 10 6.06 -23.86 11.90
N PRO A 11 5.22 -22.80 11.95
CA PRO A 11 5.49 -21.68 12.85
C PRO A 11 5.57 -22.23 14.29
N PRO A 12 6.30 -21.55 15.21
CA PRO A 12 6.38 -21.99 16.59
C PRO A 12 4.96 -22.15 17.16
N GLU A 13 4.67 -23.34 17.67
CA GLU A 13 3.32 -23.67 18.16
C GLU A 13 2.86 -22.65 19.20
N ALA A 14 1.65 -22.15 19.02
CA ALA A 14 1.01 -21.32 20.04
C ALA A 14 1.06 -22.06 21.39
N PRO A 15 1.30 -21.35 22.52
CA PRO A 15 1.28 -22.00 23.82
C PRO A 15 -0.09 -22.61 24.02
N ASP A 16 -0.13 -23.95 24.02
CA ASP A 16 -1.34 -24.75 24.12
C ASP A 16 -2.21 -24.28 25.30
N LYS A 17 -3.51 -24.54 25.26
CA LYS A 17 -4.45 -24.20 26.34
C LYS A 17 -3.96 -24.78 27.68
N GLU A 18 -3.30 -25.92 27.64
CA GLU A 18 -2.63 -26.54 28.79
C GLU A 18 -1.36 -25.78 29.25
N LYS A 19 -0.55 -25.22 28.34
CA LYS A 19 0.54 -24.28 28.69
C LYS A 19 -0.02 -22.97 29.26
N MET A 20 -1.17 -22.49 28.80
CA MET A 20 -1.84 -21.31 29.36
C MET A 20 -2.42 -21.57 30.75
N ASP A 21 -3.01 -22.74 31.00
CA ASP A 21 -3.39 -23.14 32.36
C ASP A 21 -2.16 -23.43 33.24
N GLN A 22 -1.03 -23.92 32.70
CA GLN A 22 0.26 -23.95 33.42
C GLN A 22 0.81 -22.55 33.71
N ILE A 23 0.57 -21.54 32.87
CA ILE A 23 0.92 -20.14 33.16
C ILE A 23 -0.02 -19.56 34.23
N ARG A 24 -1.32 -19.87 34.20
CA ARG A 24 -2.26 -19.47 35.27
C ARG A 24 -1.93 -20.15 36.60
N ARG A 25 -1.54 -21.44 36.59
CA ARG A 25 -1.00 -22.16 37.75
C ARG A 25 0.33 -21.58 38.20
N ARG A 26 1.32 -21.36 37.33
CA ARG A 26 2.59 -20.69 37.69
C ARG A 26 2.45 -19.24 38.16
N ARG A 27 1.31 -18.58 37.92
CA ARG A 27 0.96 -17.31 38.56
C ARG A 27 0.44 -17.54 39.98
N LEU A 28 -0.49 -18.49 40.17
CA LEU A 28 -1.00 -18.89 41.49
C LEU A 28 0.10 -19.49 42.40
N GLU A 29 0.95 -20.38 41.89
CA GLU A 29 2.14 -20.98 42.55
C GLU A 29 3.30 -20.00 42.76
N LYS A 30 3.15 -18.74 42.30
CA LYS A 30 4.05 -17.61 42.62
C LYS A 30 3.37 -16.53 43.48
N LEU A 31 2.07 -16.69 43.77
CA LEU A 31 1.30 -15.86 44.70
C LEU A 31 1.14 -16.58 46.04
N ALA A 32 0.81 -17.88 46.01
CA ALA A 32 0.94 -18.79 47.15
C ALA A 32 2.40 -19.25 47.29
N GLY A 33 3.00 -19.02 48.47
CA GLY A 33 4.39 -19.38 48.76
C GLY A 33 4.63 -20.91 48.89
N PRO A 34 5.85 -21.39 48.65
CA PRO A 34 6.16 -22.82 48.72
C PRO A 34 6.24 -23.34 50.16
N SER A 35 5.31 -24.21 50.54
CA SER A 35 5.42 -25.03 51.75
C SER A 35 6.54 -26.06 51.60
N THR A 36 7.36 -26.23 52.66
CA THR A 36 8.57 -27.07 52.62
C THR A 36 8.30 -28.54 52.93
N PRO A 37 8.79 -29.48 52.10
CA PRO A 37 9.00 -30.87 52.48
C PRO A 37 10.42 -31.11 53.04
N LYS A 38 10.59 -32.18 53.81
CA LYS A 38 11.86 -32.53 54.49
C LYS A 38 12.81 -33.36 53.63
N THR A 39 14.07 -33.39 54.06
CA THR A 39 15.18 -34.20 53.54
C THR A 39 14.98 -35.71 53.70
N GLU A 40 15.52 -36.47 52.75
CA GLU A 40 16.00 -37.86 52.97
C GLU A 40 17.21 -38.15 52.05
N SER A 41 17.99 -39.20 52.31
CA SER A 41 19.37 -39.31 51.78
C SER A 41 19.93 -40.73 51.68
N SER A 42 20.50 -41.12 50.52
CA SER A 42 21.38 -42.32 50.42
C SER A 42 22.33 -42.37 49.19
N ALA A 43 23.62 -42.35 49.50
CA ALA A 43 24.88 -42.72 48.81
C ALA A 43 24.95 -43.60 47.52
N SER A 44 26.14 -43.50 46.88
CA SER A 44 26.86 -44.49 46.02
C SER A 44 26.43 -44.64 44.54
N SER A 45 27.28 -45.00 43.55
CA SER A 45 28.73 -45.35 43.51
C SER A 45 29.39 -45.09 42.13
N THR A 46 30.68 -44.71 42.10
CA THR A 46 31.66 -44.76 40.97
C THR A 46 32.37 -46.14 40.88
N PRO A 47 33.40 -46.43 40.02
CA PRO A 47 34.06 -45.77 38.86
C PRO A 47 34.04 -46.72 37.61
N PRO A 48 35.00 -46.82 36.62
CA PRO A 48 36.22 -46.03 36.32
C PRO A 48 36.51 -45.63 34.85
N ASN A 49 37.59 -44.84 34.72
CA ASN A 49 38.24 -44.36 33.49
C ASN A 49 39.28 -45.39 32.96
N PRO A 50 39.95 -45.16 31.81
CA PRO A 50 41.36 -44.75 31.91
C PRO A 50 41.91 -43.73 30.88
N THR A 51 42.91 -43.00 31.36
CA THR A 51 43.89 -42.09 30.71
C THR A 51 44.93 -42.86 29.83
N PRO A 52 45.95 -42.26 29.13
CA PRO A 52 46.79 -41.11 29.56
C PRO A 52 47.49 -40.16 28.52
N ALA A 53 48.12 -39.10 29.06
CA ALA A 53 49.38 -38.42 28.63
C ALA A 53 49.44 -37.61 27.30
N ALA A 54 50.27 -36.55 27.13
CA ALA A 54 51.06 -35.69 28.05
C ALA A 54 51.48 -34.36 27.34
N VAL A 55 52.17 -33.42 28.02
CA VAL A 55 52.38 -32.00 27.61
C VAL A 55 53.86 -31.54 27.77
N PRO A 56 54.51 -30.98 26.73
CA PRO A 56 54.84 -29.52 26.65
C PRO A 56 54.03 -28.79 25.54
N VAL A 57 53.97 -27.46 25.35
CA VAL A 57 54.68 -26.23 25.82
C VAL A 57 55.95 -25.80 25.07
N GLU A 58 55.85 -24.70 24.29
CA GLU A 58 56.73 -23.52 24.39
C GLU A 58 56.15 -22.26 23.67
N LYS A 59 56.74 -21.06 23.90
CA LYS A 59 56.33 -19.76 23.32
C LYS A 59 57.55 -18.98 22.81
N VAL A 60 57.48 -18.37 21.61
CA VAL A 60 58.39 -17.26 21.19
C VAL A 60 57.64 -16.26 20.28
N GLU A 61 57.95 -14.97 20.45
CA GLU A 61 57.53 -13.77 19.69
C GLU A 61 58.80 -13.00 19.24
N PRO A 62 58.76 -11.93 18.41
CA PRO A 62 57.80 -11.52 17.36
C PRO A 62 58.46 -10.92 16.07
N ALA A 63 57.63 -10.48 15.11
CA ALA A 63 57.88 -9.36 14.16
C ALA A 63 58.91 -9.59 12.98
N PRO A 64 59.12 -8.62 12.03
CA PRO A 64 58.10 -8.25 11.04
C PRO A 64 58.59 -8.02 9.58
N ALA A 65 57.73 -8.36 8.59
CA ALA A 65 57.69 -7.87 7.19
C ALA A 65 58.90 -8.18 6.25
N PRO A 66 58.66 -8.30 4.91
CA PRO A 66 58.62 -7.11 4.06
C PRO A 66 57.55 -7.14 2.93
N LYS A 67 57.53 -6.08 2.10
CA LYS A 67 56.56 -5.83 1.01
C LYS A 67 57.07 -6.31 -0.35
N THR A 68 56.17 -6.73 -1.24
CA THR A 68 56.42 -6.79 -2.70
C THR A 68 55.26 -6.17 -3.49
N LYS A 69 55.58 -5.59 -4.66
CA LYS A 69 54.64 -4.98 -5.62
C LYS A 69 54.44 -5.93 -6.80
N ILE A 70 53.26 -5.94 -7.42
CA ILE A 70 53.05 -6.44 -8.79
C ILE A 70 52.22 -5.40 -9.57
N ASN A 71 52.47 -5.32 -10.89
CA ASN A 71 52.03 -4.23 -11.76
C ASN A 71 50.59 -4.38 -12.30
N ILE A 72 50.03 -3.23 -12.70
CA ILE A 72 48.78 -3.12 -13.46
C ILE A 72 49.04 -3.50 -14.93
N THR A 73 48.16 -4.29 -15.52
CA THR A 73 47.97 -4.40 -16.98
C THR A 73 46.54 -4.01 -17.34
N LYS A 74 46.36 -3.31 -18.47
CA LYS A 74 45.02 -2.91 -18.97
C LYS A 74 44.42 -4.02 -19.84
N ALA A 75 43.13 -4.28 -19.66
CA ALA A 75 42.29 -5.00 -20.61
C ALA A 75 41.25 -4.04 -21.23
N SER A 76 40.69 -4.40 -22.39
CA SER A 76 39.85 -3.53 -23.22
C SER A 76 38.39 -3.46 -22.76
N SER A 77 37.83 -2.26 -22.78
CA SER A 77 36.39 -2.01 -22.60
C SER A 77 35.61 -2.20 -23.91
N PRO A 78 34.59 -3.06 -23.98
CA PRO A 78 33.60 -3.00 -25.05
C PRO A 78 32.70 -1.78 -24.85
N ALA A 79 32.37 -1.07 -25.93
CA ALA A 79 31.42 0.04 -25.87
C ALA A 79 29.98 -0.48 -25.91
N SER A 80 29.23 -0.28 -24.82
CA SER A 80 27.77 -0.41 -24.81
C SER A 80 27.14 0.94 -25.17
N GLU A 81 26.30 0.99 -26.19
CA GLU A 81 25.52 2.19 -26.51
C GLU A 81 24.52 2.52 -25.40
N ASN A 82 24.13 3.80 -25.32
CA ASN A 82 23.32 4.33 -24.22
C ASN A 82 21.81 4.19 -24.54
N PRO A 83 21.03 3.36 -23.83
CA PRO A 83 19.66 2.98 -24.26
C PRO A 83 18.66 4.14 -24.34
N PHE A 84 18.95 5.26 -23.68
CA PHE A 84 18.13 6.49 -23.72
C PHE A 84 17.94 7.09 -25.14
N THR A 85 18.68 6.64 -26.16
CA THR A 85 18.47 7.07 -27.56
C THR A 85 17.26 6.42 -28.23
N GLN A 86 16.72 5.32 -27.70
CA GLN A 86 15.53 4.66 -28.25
C GLN A 86 14.23 5.37 -27.82
N ILE A 87 14.26 6.14 -26.74
CA ILE A 87 13.13 6.97 -26.30
C ILE A 87 13.03 8.18 -27.25
N GLY A 88 11.95 8.26 -28.03
CA GLY A 88 11.74 9.28 -29.08
C GLY A 88 11.57 10.75 -28.61
N ALA A 89 12.07 11.12 -27.43
CA ALA A 89 11.87 12.42 -26.79
C ALA A 89 12.93 13.48 -27.20
N ARG A 90 12.93 13.92 -28.46
CA ARG A 90 13.72 15.09 -28.88
C ARG A 90 13.09 16.41 -28.39
N SER A 91 13.47 16.85 -27.20
CA SER A 91 13.10 18.17 -26.67
C SER A 91 13.79 19.31 -27.45
N SER A 92 13.01 20.10 -28.19
CA SER A 92 13.51 21.15 -29.08
C SER A 92 13.75 22.49 -28.36
N ASN A 93 14.76 22.55 -27.48
CA ASN A 93 15.17 23.80 -26.84
C ASN A 93 15.97 24.72 -27.78
N GLY A 94 15.27 25.43 -28.66
CA GLY A 94 15.79 26.59 -29.37
C GLY A 94 15.58 27.86 -28.53
N THR A 95 16.64 28.40 -27.93
CA THR A 95 16.55 29.63 -27.12
C THR A 95 16.33 30.87 -27.99
N ASN A 96 15.22 31.59 -27.78
CA ASN A 96 15.20 33.04 -27.64
C ASN A 96 13.83 33.53 -27.12
N THR A 97 13.86 34.51 -26.21
CA THR A 97 12.67 35.13 -25.61
C THR A 97 12.05 36.19 -26.52
N PRO A 98 10.74 36.47 -26.34
CA PRO A 98 10.33 37.86 -26.24
C PRO A 98 9.38 38.16 -25.07
N THR A 99 9.41 39.40 -24.60
CA THR A 99 8.60 39.91 -23.47
C THR A 99 7.23 40.43 -23.93
N VAL A 100 6.25 40.46 -23.02
CA VAL A 100 4.84 40.84 -23.28
C VAL A 100 4.64 42.36 -23.35
N ARG A 101 3.92 42.88 -24.36
CA ARG A 101 2.98 44.00 -24.17
C ARG A 101 1.86 44.14 -25.22
N SER A 102 0.86 44.94 -24.84
CA SER A 102 -0.53 45.01 -25.31
C SER A 102 -0.80 45.94 -26.51
N GLN A 103 -1.83 45.58 -27.29
CA GLN A 103 -2.89 46.44 -27.88
C GLN A 103 -2.63 47.52 -28.97
N ASN A 104 -3.72 47.69 -29.75
CA ASN A 104 -4.19 48.88 -30.51
C ASN A 104 -3.68 49.20 -31.94
N ALA A 105 -4.53 48.80 -32.90
CA ALA A 105 -5.27 49.65 -33.86
C ALA A 105 -4.55 50.56 -34.90
N ALA A 106 -4.99 50.39 -36.16
CA ALA A 106 -4.97 51.33 -37.31
C ALA A 106 -3.59 51.76 -37.89
N GLY A 107 -3.50 51.89 -39.23
CA GLY A 107 -2.27 52.35 -39.90
C GLY A 107 -2.20 52.06 -41.41
N THR A 108 -2.82 52.90 -42.22
CA THR A 108 -2.83 52.84 -43.70
C THR A 108 -1.50 53.24 -44.38
N LEU A 109 -1.23 52.61 -45.54
CA LEU A 109 -0.58 53.15 -46.78
C LEU A 109 0.96 53.08 -47.05
N LYS A 110 1.25 52.67 -48.29
CA LYS A 110 2.29 53.12 -49.28
C LYS A 110 3.75 52.57 -49.29
N ARG A 111 4.10 52.00 -50.47
CA ARG A 111 5.44 51.81 -51.11
C ARG A 111 6.05 53.15 -51.58
N PRO A 112 7.38 53.31 -51.80
CA PRO A 112 8.21 52.77 -52.94
C PRO A 112 9.46 51.98 -52.48
N ARG A 113 10.28 51.22 -53.25
CA ARG A 113 10.66 51.05 -54.69
C ARG A 113 11.97 51.76 -55.14
N ALA A 114 13.06 50.97 -55.23
CA ALA A 114 14.18 50.99 -56.20
C ALA A 114 14.92 49.61 -56.02
N GLU A 115 15.54 48.88 -56.97
CA GLU A 115 16.22 49.13 -58.27
C GLU A 115 17.68 49.62 -58.15
N SER A 116 18.66 49.13 -58.94
CA SER A 116 18.72 47.98 -59.89
C SER A 116 19.61 46.83 -59.33
N ASP A 117 20.29 45.88 -60.00
CA ASP A 117 20.55 45.42 -61.39
C ASP A 117 20.98 43.92 -61.32
N GLY A 118 21.44 43.16 -62.34
CA GLY A 118 21.62 43.41 -63.78
C GLY A 118 22.35 42.25 -64.50
N GLN A 119 21.99 41.98 -65.78
CA GLN A 119 22.54 40.95 -66.70
C GLN A 119 22.22 39.47 -66.36
N ASN A 120 21.96 38.55 -67.33
CA ASN A 120 21.59 38.69 -68.75
C ASN A 120 20.90 37.41 -69.29
N THR A 121 19.75 37.56 -69.98
CA THR A 121 19.17 36.78 -71.13
C THR A 121 19.28 35.25 -71.26
N PRO A 122 18.32 34.53 -71.92
CA PRO A 122 17.35 35.04 -72.90
C PRO A 122 15.86 34.86 -72.55
N LYS A 123 15.00 35.51 -73.33
CA LYS A 123 13.53 35.43 -73.25
C LYS A 123 13.01 34.24 -74.06
N SER A 124 12.07 33.48 -73.50
CA SER A 124 11.06 32.75 -74.30
C SER A 124 9.84 33.65 -74.56
N THR A 125 9.05 33.32 -75.58
CA THR A 125 7.90 34.12 -76.03
C THR A 125 6.67 33.94 -75.13
N PRO A 126 5.77 34.94 -75.03
CA PRO A 126 4.51 34.80 -74.32
C PRO A 126 3.62 33.78 -75.04
N ARG A 127 3.23 32.70 -74.34
CA ARG A 127 2.28 31.72 -74.86
C ARG A 127 0.89 32.36 -74.93
N ALA A 128 0.18 32.12 -76.04
CA ALA A 128 -1.21 32.56 -76.23
C ALA A 128 -2.13 32.06 -75.11
N PRO A 129 -3.28 32.72 -74.84
CA PRO A 129 -4.27 32.19 -73.92
C PRO A 129 -4.67 30.76 -74.32
N PRO A 130 -4.88 29.84 -73.36
CA PRO A 130 -5.31 28.49 -73.69
C PRO A 130 -6.67 28.54 -74.40
N ALA A 131 -6.84 27.69 -75.42
CA ALA A 131 -8.15 27.44 -76.00
C ALA A 131 -9.12 26.95 -74.92
N SER A 132 -10.42 27.11 -75.17
CA SER A 132 -11.48 26.51 -74.35
C SER A 132 -11.42 24.98 -74.48
N GLU A 133 -10.67 24.37 -73.57
CA GLU A 133 -10.61 22.92 -73.36
C GLU A 133 -12.01 22.33 -73.26
N SER A 134 -12.31 21.31 -74.07
CA SER A 134 -13.63 20.67 -74.08
C SER A 134 -13.90 19.94 -72.76
N PRO A 135 -15.18 19.63 -72.45
CA PRO A 135 -15.50 18.80 -71.29
C PRO A 135 -14.80 17.43 -71.36
N GLU A 136 -14.85 16.77 -72.53
CA GLU A 136 -14.23 15.47 -72.78
C GLU A 136 -12.69 15.50 -72.65
N ASP A 137 -12.01 16.50 -73.24
CA ASP A 137 -10.55 16.66 -73.13
C ASP A 137 -10.12 16.85 -71.66
N TYR A 138 -10.86 17.69 -70.92
CA TYR A 138 -10.60 17.93 -69.51
C TYR A 138 -10.82 16.66 -68.69
N GLU A 139 -11.90 15.92 -68.95
CA GLU A 139 -12.24 14.68 -68.26
C GLU A 139 -11.14 13.63 -68.47
N ASN A 140 -10.85 13.31 -69.72
CA ASN A 140 -9.83 12.34 -70.12
C ASN A 140 -8.46 12.67 -69.51
N ARG A 141 -8.01 13.94 -69.63
CA ARG A 141 -6.74 14.41 -69.06
C ARG A 141 -6.72 14.36 -67.53
N THR A 142 -7.83 14.70 -66.87
CA THR A 142 -7.90 14.76 -65.41
C THR A 142 -7.95 13.36 -64.79
N LEU A 143 -8.74 12.45 -65.35
CA LEU A 143 -8.80 11.05 -64.93
C LEU A 143 -7.45 10.34 -65.16
N SER A 144 -6.82 10.55 -66.32
CA SER A 144 -5.47 10.05 -66.62
C SER A 144 -4.44 10.44 -65.56
N ILE A 145 -4.40 11.72 -65.15
CA ILE A 145 -3.43 12.24 -64.16
C ILE A 145 -3.76 11.75 -62.74
N ILE A 146 -5.04 11.67 -62.37
CA ILE A 146 -5.47 11.23 -61.04
C ILE A 146 -5.16 9.75 -60.83
N PHE A 147 -5.58 8.88 -61.75
CA PHE A 147 -5.39 7.44 -61.61
C PHE A 147 -4.06 6.95 -62.18
N ARG A 148 -3.28 7.81 -62.87
CA ARG A 148 -2.03 7.44 -63.55
C ARG A 148 -2.22 6.29 -64.54
N ILE A 149 -3.25 6.40 -65.36
CA ILE A 149 -3.66 5.45 -66.40
C ILE A 149 -3.52 6.06 -67.81
N THR A 150 -3.42 5.21 -68.84
CA THR A 150 -3.34 5.61 -70.25
C THR A 150 -4.00 4.59 -71.17
N LEU A 151 -4.67 5.08 -72.23
CA LEU A 151 -5.18 4.29 -73.35
C LEU A 151 -4.23 4.27 -74.56
N ASP A 152 -3.12 5.03 -74.52
CA ASP A 152 -2.05 4.98 -75.53
C ASP A 152 -0.87 4.14 -75.00
N PRO A 153 -0.50 3.03 -75.68
CA PRO A 153 0.64 2.20 -75.29
C PRO A 153 2.01 2.88 -75.45
N ASN A 154 2.08 4.01 -76.18
CA ASN A 154 3.32 4.78 -76.35
C ASN A 154 3.52 5.79 -75.21
N HIS A 155 2.45 6.37 -74.67
CA HIS A 155 2.46 7.38 -73.61
C HIS A 155 2.67 6.77 -72.21
N LYS A 156 3.89 6.29 -71.94
CA LYS A 156 4.23 5.51 -70.72
C LYS A 156 4.49 6.35 -69.46
N PHE A 157 4.55 7.68 -69.58
CA PHE A 157 4.84 8.60 -68.48
C PHE A 157 3.98 9.87 -68.60
N ASP A 158 3.59 10.47 -67.47
CA ASP A 158 2.90 11.77 -67.45
C ASP A 158 3.88 12.95 -67.64
N GLY A 159 3.33 14.16 -67.79
CA GLY A 159 4.11 15.40 -67.91
C GLY A 159 4.93 15.81 -66.67
N ALA A 160 4.88 15.03 -65.58
CA ALA A 160 5.71 15.14 -64.39
C ALA A 160 6.63 13.91 -64.20
N ASN A 161 6.77 13.08 -65.25
CA ASN A 161 7.59 11.88 -65.32
C ASN A 161 7.18 10.73 -64.37
N HIS A 162 5.91 10.67 -63.95
CA HIS A 162 5.37 9.49 -63.28
C HIS A 162 4.98 8.42 -64.31
N ARG A 163 5.32 7.15 -64.05
CA ARG A 163 4.89 6.04 -64.90
C ARG A 163 3.36 5.89 -64.90
N LEU A 164 2.80 5.67 -66.09
CA LEU A 164 1.38 5.39 -66.31
C LEU A 164 1.15 3.87 -66.47
N ILE A 165 -0.04 3.41 -66.08
CA ILE A 165 -0.54 2.05 -66.30
C ILE A 165 -1.32 2.06 -67.63
N TYR A 166 -0.92 1.21 -68.57
CA TYR A 166 -1.63 1.04 -69.84
C TYR A 166 -2.80 0.07 -69.66
N LEU A 167 -3.96 0.43 -70.21
CA LEU A 167 -5.21 -0.32 -70.10
C LEU A 167 -5.59 -0.95 -71.47
N PRO A 168 -5.03 -2.13 -71.83
CA PRO A 168 -5.32 -2.79 -73.09
C PRO A 168 -6.79 -3.19 -73.27
N ASN A 169 -7.47 -3.65 -72.21
CA ASN A 169 -8.80 -4.23 -72.33
C ASN A 169 -9.86 -3.15 -72.55
N LEU A 170 -9.84 -2.08 -71.73
CA LEU A 170 -10.69 -0.91 -71.92
C LEU A 170 -10.46 -0.23 -73.28
N ARG A 171 -9.21 -0.23 -73.77
CA ARG A 171 -8.92 0.28 -75.12
C ARG A 171 -9.58 -0.57 -76.20
N GLN A 172 -9.47 -1.90 -76.11
CA GLN A 172 -10.11 -2.81 -77.06
C GLN A 172 -11.63 -2.65 -77.05
N GLU A 173 -12.25 -2.55 -75.87
CA GLU A 173 -13.70 -2.33 -75.72
C GLU A 173 -14.17 -1.03 -76.39
N LEU A 174 -13.42 0.07 -76.24
CA LEU A 174 -13.69 1.35 -76.90
C LEU A 174 -13.54 1.27 -78.44
N GLU A 175 -12.55 0.51 -78.92
CA GLU A 175 -12.33 0.26 -80.36
C GLU A 175 -13.43 -0.63 -80.96
N GLU A 176 -13.95 -1.62 -80.23
CA GLU A 176 -15.06 -2.48 -80.65
C GLU A 176 -16.41 -1.73 -80.65
N ASP A 177 -16.70 -0.91 -79.63
CA ASP A 177 -17.91 -0.08 -79.54
C ASP A 177 -17.95 1.09 -80.55
N ASN A 178 -16.84 1.37 -81.25
CA ASN A 178 -16.66 2.55 -82.13
C ASN A 178 -16.83 3.89 -81.38
N VAL A 179 -16.41 3.94 -80.11
CA VAL A 179 -16.47 5.12 -79.23
C VAL A 179 -15.09 5.80 -79.20
N PRO A 180 -15.00 7.14 -79.05
CA PRO A 180 -13.71 7.82 -78.94
C PRO A 180 -12.83 7.25 -77.81
N ILE A 181 -11.55 6.99 -78.11
CA ILE A 181 -10.58 6.40 -77.17
C ILE A 181 -10.15 7.44 -76.12
N MET A 182 -11.05 7.68 -75.15
CA MET A 182 -10.91 8.66 -74.08
C MET A 182 -11.46 8.09 -72.76
N LEU A 183 -10.87 8.48 -71.64
CA LEU A 183 -11.39 8.15 -70.32
C LEU A 183 -12.54 9.09 -69.94
N THR A 184 -13.72 8.53 -69.68
CA THR A 184 -14.90 9.23 -69.17
C THR A 184 -15.31 8.69 -67.81
N LYS A 185 -16.09 9.45 -67.03
CA LYS A 185 -16.69 9.01 -65.75
C LYS A 185 -17.52 7.72 -65.88
N GLU A 186 -18.08 7.46 -67.05
CA GLU A 186 -18.98 6.33 -67.32
C GLU A 186 -18.25 4.98 -67.37
N ARG A 187 -17.01 4.94 -67.88
CA ARG A 187 -16.16 3.73 -67.88
C ARG A 187 -15.06 3.78 -66.81
N LEU A 188 -15.12 4.74 -65.88
CA LEU A 188 -14.06 4.96 -64.89
C LEU A 188 -13.90 3.78 -63.92
N ASP A 189 -14.98 3.11 -63.55
CA ASP A 189 -14.90 1.98 -62.61
C ASP A 189 -14.11 0.81 -63.22
N TYR A 190 -14.44 0.42 -64.47
CA TYR A 190 -13.66 -0.55 -65.24
C TYR A 190 -12.19 -0.14 -65.36
N ALA A 191 -11.92 1.14 -65.66
CA ALA A 191 -10.55 1.66 -65.76
C ALA A 191 -9.75 1.54 -64.45
N ILE A 192 -10.41 1.69 -63.29
CA ILE A 192 -9.81 1.50 -61.98
C ILE A 192 -9.60 0.00 -61.69
N VAL A 193 -10.58 -0.86 -61.98
CA VAL A 193 -10.49 -2.31 -61.76
C VAL A 193 -9.39 -2.95 -62.62
N GLU A 194 -9.30 -2.61 -63.91
CA GLU A 194 -8.22 -3.08 -64.79
C GLU A 194 -6.85 -2.60 -64.25
N ALA A 195 -6.71 -1.31 -63.92
CA ALA A 195 -5.47 -0.77 -63.39
C ALA A 195 -5.03 -1.44 -62.08
N ALA A 196 -5.96 -1.62 -61.13
CA ALA A 196 -5.73 -2.27 -59.84
C ALA A 196 -5.39 -3.76 -59.99
N SER A 197 -5.95 -4.43 -60.99
CA SER A 197 -5.61 -5.83 -61.32
C SER A 197 -4.16 -5.97 -61.82
N THR A 198 -3.55 -4.94 -62.42
CA THR A 198 -2.12 -4.97 -62.81
C THR A 198 -1.12 -4.88 -61.65
N ILE A 199 -1.56 -4.52 -60.44
CA ILE A 199 -0.68 -4.40 -59.27
C ILE A 199 -0.25 -5.81 -58.82
N PRO A 200 1.05 -6.11 -58.57
CA PRO A 200 1.47 -7.47 -58.19
C PRO A 200 0.72 -8.05 -56.97
N HIS A 201 0.38 -9.34 -57.00
CA HIS A 201 -0.36 -10.02 -55.91
C HIS A 201 0.37 -9.99 -54.55
N ASN A 202 1.69 -9.79 -54.54
CA ASN A 202 2.47 -9.60 -53.30
C ASN A 202 2.46 -8.15 -52.77
N LYS A 203 1.56 -7.30 -53.29
CA LYS A 203 1.30 -5.93 -52.84
C LYS A 203 -0.20 -5.69 -52.74
N SER A 204 -0.59 -4.91 -51.73
CA SER A 204 -1.96 -4.42 -51.61
C SER A 204 -2.33 -3.54 -52.80
N ILE A 205 -3.61 -3.54 -53.17
CA ILE A 205 -4.17 -2.60 -54.15
C ILE A 205 -4.21 -1.16 -53.56
N LEU A 206 -4.32 -1.03 -52.24
CA LEU A 206 -4.35 0.25 -51.52
C LEU A 206 -3.07 1.09 -51.72
N ASP A 207 -1.94 0.42 -51.98
CA ASP A 207 -0.66 1.03 -52.36
C ASP A 207 -0.75 1.92 -53.62
N TYR A 208 -1.74 1.65 -54.48
CA TYR A 208 -2.08 2.40 -55.68
C TYR A 208 -3.29 3.33 -55.45
N LEU A 209 -4.36 2.82 -54.83
CA LEU A 209 -5.62 3.58 -54.68
C LEU A 209 -5.55 4.73 -53.65
N LEU A 210 -4.83 4.59 -52.54
CA LEU A 210 -4.75 5.66 -51.53
C LEU A 210 -4.01 6.91 -52.07
N PRO A 211 -2.90 6.78 -52.83
CA PRO A 211 -2.35 7.89 -53.60
C PRO A 211 -3.32 8.46 -54.66
N CYS A 212 -4.17 7.64 -55.30
CA CYS A 212 -5.21 8.14 -56.21
C CYS A 212 -6.24 9.00 -55.46
N TRP A 213 -6.73 8.51 -54.32
CA TRP A 213 -7.65 9.24 -53.43
C TRP A 213 -7.10 10.62 -53.06
N LYS A 214 -5.83 10.70 -52.62
CA LYS A 214 -5.21 11.99 -52.28
C LYS A 214 -5.09 12.93 -53.48
N ARG A 215 -4.86 12.41 -54.69
CA ARG A 215 -4.88 13.21 -55.93
C ARG A 215 -6.29 13.71 -56.28
N VAL A 216 -7.34 12.89 -56.12
CA VAL A 216 -8.75 13.34 -56.26
C VAL A 216 -9.06 14.47 -55.27
N VAL A 217 -8.83 14.24 -53.97
CA VAL A 217 -9.15 15.21 -52.92
C VAL A 217 -8.39 16.52 -53.10
N LYS A 218 -7.12 16.46 -53.52
CA LYS A 218 -6.30 17.64 -53.85
C LYS A 218 -6.80 18.40 -55.07
N ALA A 219 -7.29 17.70 -56.11
CA ALA A 219 -7.91 18.32 -57.28
C ALA A 219 -9.23 19.02 -56.91
N LEU A 220 -10.09 18.35 -56.13
CA LEU A 220 -11.36 18.89 -55.62
C LEU A 220 -11.15 20.14 -54.77
N LYS A 221 -10.21 20.10 -53.81
CA LYS A 221 -9.81 21.27 -52.98
C LYS A 221 -9.09 22.38 -53.78
N GLY A 222 -8.66 22.09 -55.02
CA GLY A 222 -8.04 23.05 -55.94
C GLY A 222 -9.01 23.80 -56.85
N LEU A 223 -10.29 23.38 -56.93
CA LEU A 223 -11.31 24.06 -57.71
C LEU A 223 -11.60 25.47 -57.15
N LYS A 224 -11.87 26.41 -58.06
CA LYS A 224 -12.33 27.77 -57.74
C LYS A 224 -13.66 28.05 -58.44
N GLY A 225 -14.70 28.25 -57.66
CA GLY A 225 -16.09 28.38 -58.12
C GLY A 225 -16.97 27.24 -57.63
N TYR A 226 -18.29 27.43 -57.68
CA TYR A 226 -19.28 26.42 -57.31
C TYR A 226 -19.81 25.70 -58.55
N ALA A 227 -20.12 24.40 -58.41
CA ALA A 227 -20.94 23.58 -59.32
C ALA A 227 -20.74 23.83 -60.83
N ASN A 228 -19.75 23.17 -61.41
CA ASN A 228 -19.59 23.04 -62.87
C ASN A 228 -19.22 21.60 -63.22
N PHE A 229 -19.18 21.25 -64.52
CA PHE A 229 -18.91 19.87 -64.96
C PHE A 229 -17.62 19.27 -64.38
N ARG A 230 -16.62 20.09 -64.03
CA ARG A 230 -15.34 19.63 -63.43
C ARG A 230 -15.51 19.18 -61.98
N ASP A 231 -16.43 19.82 -61.24
CA ASP A 231 -16.83 19.41 -59.89
C ASP A 231 -17.61 18.09 -59.92
N GLU A 232 -18.49 17.87 -60.91
CA GLU A 232 -19.17 16.59 -61.11
C GLU A 232 -18.20 15.44 -61.40
N ILE A 233 -17.30 15.62 -62.38
CA ILE A 233 -16.27 14.61 -62.74
C ILE A 233 -15.42 14.25 -61.52
N LEU A 234 -14.95 15.25 -60.76
CA LEU A 234 -14.10 15.00 -59.59
C LEU A 234 -14.86 14.40 -58.40
N LYS A 235 -16.16 14.70 -58.25
CA LYS A 235 -17.03 14.02 -57.28
C LYS A 235 -17.24 12.55 -57.65
N GLU A 236 -17.46 12.23 -58.92
CA GLU A 236 -17.63 10.83 -59.35
C GLU A 236 -16.31 10.05 -59.30
N ALA A 237 -15.19 10.68 -59.66
CA ALA A 237 -13.85 10.12 -59.42
C ALA A 237 -13.58 9.87 -57.92
N ARG A 238 -14.09 10.74 -57.03
CA ARG A 238 -14.07 10.51 -55.57
C ARG A 238 -14.96 9.33 -55.20
N ARG A 239 -16.14 9.22 -55.83
CA ARG A 239 -17.12 8.16 -55.56
C ARG A 239 -16.54 6.78 -55.86
N MET A 240 -16.05 6.59 -57.08
CA MET A 240 -15.44 5.36 -57.58
C MET A 240 -14.13 5.01 -56.88
N CYS A 241 -13.26 6.00 -56.63
CA CYS A 241 -12.00 5.74 -55.92
C CYS A 241 -12.24 5.22 -54.49
N MET A 242 -13.24 5.75 -53.77
CA MET A 242 -13.57 5.24 -52.42
C MET A 242 -14.15 3.83 -52.48
N SER A 243 -15.12 3.57 -53.37
CA SER A 243 -15.72 2.24 -53.51
C SER A 243 -14.66 1.18 -53.84
N ASN A 244 -13.73 1.48 -54.75
CA ASN A 244 -12.61 0.59 -55.05
C ASN A 244 -11.63 0.43 -53.89
N CYS A 245 -11.44 1.40 -52.98
CA CYS A 245 -10.64 1.19 -51.76
C CYS A 245 -11.31 0.20 -50.79
N ILE A 246 -12.64 0.20 -50.73
CA ILE A 246 -13.44 -0.71 -49.90
C ILE A 246 -13.39 -2.12 -50.52
N PHE A 247 -13.67 -2.27 -51.81
CA PHE A 247 -13.56 -3.54 -52.53
C PHE A 247 -12.13 -4.12 -52.45
N ALA A 248 -11.09 -3.28 -52.56
CA ALA A 248 -9.69 -3.68 -52.37
C ALA A 248 -9.34 -4.22 -50.97
N SER A 249 -10.24 -4.07 -49.99
CA SER A 249 -10.06 -4.53 -48.61
C SER A 249 -11.01 -5.68 -48.24
N GLU A 250 -12.20 -5.73 -48.84
CA GLU A 250 -13.30 -6.65 -48.46
C GLU A 250 -13.74 -7.61 -49.57
N VAL A 251 -13.47 -7.31 -50.85
CA VAL A 251 -13.82 -8.13 -52.03
C VAL A 251 -12.65 -8.15 -53.05
N PRO A 252 -11.47 -8.66 -52.67
CA PRO A 252 -10.28 -8.68 -53.52
C PRO A 252 -10.44 -9.56 -54.78
N GLU A 253 -11.43 -10.46 -54.80
CA GLU A 253 -11.81 -11.30 -55.94
C GLU A 253 -12.20 -10.46 -57.18
N LEU A 254 -12.75 -9.25 -56.96
CA LEU A 254 -13.10 -8.29 -58.03
C LEU A 254 -11.89 -7.91 -58.90
N PHE A 255 -10.68 -8.03 -58.36
CA PHE A 255 -9.41 -7.71 -59.03
C PHE A 255 -8.62 -8.97 -59.40
N GLY A 256 -9.30 -10.13 -59.47
CA GLY A 256 -8.71 -11.43 -59.82
C GLY A 256 -7.78 -12.02 -58.75
N ARG A 257 -8.07 -11.79 -57.46
CA ARG A 257 -7.22 -12.21 -56.34
C ARG A 257 -7.95 -13.09 -55.32
N GLU A 258 -7.23 -14.07 -54.80
CA GLU A 258 -7.61 -14.77 -53.56
C GLU A 258 -7.47 -13.84 -52.34
N PRO A 259 -8.41 -13.86 -51.38
CA PRO A 259 -8.33 -13.04 -50.16
C PRO A 259 -7.06 -13.29 -49.32
N ASN A 260 -6.33 -12.22 -49.02
CA ASN A 260 -5.05 -12.26 -48.33
C ASN A 260 -4.98 -11.25 -47.17
N ALA A 261 -5.11 -11.77 -45.94
CA ALA A 261 -5.08 -10.98 -44.72
C ALA A 261 -3.80 -10.13 -44.49
N SER A 262 -2.71 -10.37 -45.24
CA SER A 262 -1.49 -9.56 -45.17
C SER A 262 -1.48 -8.33 -46.08
N THR A 263 -2.22 -8.35 -47.19
CA THR A 263 -2.35 -7.23 -48.14
C THR A 263 -3.67 -6.47 -47.98
N ASP A 264 -4.71 -7.17 -47.55
CA ASP A 264 -6.09 -6.70 -47.64
C ASP A 264 -6.48 -6.17 -46.25
N SER A 265 -6.02 -4.94 -45.98
CA SER A 265 -6.16 -4.26 -44.69
C SER A 265 -5.85 -2.78 -44.76
N LEU A 266 -6.65 -1.96 -44.07
CA LEU A 266 -6.30 -0.56 -43.79
C LEU A 266 -5.20 -0.41 -42.72
N MET A 267 -4.91 -1.45 -41.92
CA MET A 267 -4.02 -1.35 -40.74
C MET A 267 -2.62 -0.78 -41.06
N PRO A 268 -1.88 -1.27 -42.09
CA PRO A 268 -0.56 -0.71 -42.42
C PRO A 268 -0.61 0.78 -42.81
N TYR A 269 -1.74 1.24 -43.37
CA TYR A 269 -1.94 2.60 -43.83
C TYR A 269 -2.44 3.55 -42.73
N LEU A 270 -3.06 2.99 -41.68
CA LEU A 270 -3.41 3.72 -40.44
C LEU A 270 -2.19 3.98 -39.55
N LEU A 271 -1.12 3.19 -39.68
CA LEU A 271 0.17 3.40 -38.99
C LEU A 271 1.05 4.49 -39.63
N LEU A 272 0.73 4.93 -40.84
CA LEU A 272 1.42 6.01 -41.55
C LEU A 272 0.83 7.37 -41.17
N ASP A 273 1.63 8.43 -41.28
CA ASP A 273 1.15 9.80 -41.07
C ASP A 273 0.11 10.20 -42.14
N GLY A 274 -0.90 10.97 -41.73
CA GLY A 274 -1.97 11.43 -42.63
C GLY A 274 -1.48 12.29 -43.82
N THR A 275 -0.24 12.79 -43.80
CA THR A 275 0.42 13.52 -44.89
C THR A 275 1.22 12.63 -45.86
N ASP A 276 1.61 11.41 -45.48
CA ASP A 276 2.28 10.44 -46.38
C ASP A 276 1.36 10.08 -47.56
N ASP A 277 1.88 9.95 -48.78
CA ASP A 277 1.04 9.72 -49.99
C ASP A 277 0.12 8.49 -49.88
N LYS A 278 0.47 7.49 -49.05
CA LYS A 278 -0.32 6.27 -48.78
C LYS A 278 -1.08 6.29 -47.45
N GLY A 279 -0.70 7.14 -46.48
CA GLY A 279 -1.31 7.12 -45.14
C GLY A 279 -2.78 7.55 -45.12
N ILE A 280 -3.60 6.98 -44.23
CA ILE A 280 -5.03 7.32 -44.15
C ILE A 280 -5.20 8.76 -43.63
N CYS A 281 -5.81 9.64 -44.43
CA CYS A 281 -6.05 11.04 -44.05
C CYS A 281 -7.47 11.26 -43.48
N PRO A 282 -7.72 12.34 -42.71
CA PRO A 282 -9.06 12.65 -42.18
C PRO A 282 -10.15 12.79 -43.25
N ASP A 283 -9.81 13.22 -44.47
CA ASP A 283 -10.75 13.28 -45.59
C ASP A 283 -11.27 11.88 -45.98
N PHE A 284 -10.41 10.86 -45.94
CA PHE A 284 -10.77 9.47 -46.24
C PHE A 284 -11.74 8.91 -45.20
N LEU A 285 -11.44 9.13 -43.91
CA LEU A 285 -12.30 8.72 -42.79
C LEU A 285 -13.65 9.48 -42.80
N THR A 286 -13.65 10.76 -43.20
CA THR A 286 -14.88 11.56 -43.31
C THR A 286 -15.82 10.99 -44.39
N GLU A 287 -15.29 10.63 -45.56
CA GLU A 287 -16.06 9.98 -46.62
C GLU A 287 -16.59 8.60 -46.16
N ILE A 288 -15.75 7.77 -45.54
CA ILE A 288 -16.15 6.49 -44.94
C ILE A 288 -17.33 6.68 -43.95
N VAL A 289 -17.27 7.70 -43.09
CA VAL A 289 -18.31 7.99 -42.09
C VAL A 289 -19.62 8.52 -42.69
N SER A 290 -19.58 9.10 -43.89
CA SER A 290 -20.81 9.41 -44.65
C SER A 290 -21.49 8.15 -45.19
N ARG A 291 -20.73 7.11 -45.55
CA ARG A 291 -21.24 5.88 -46.20
C ARG A 291 -21.49 4.69 -45.27
N ILE A 292 -21.00 4.76 -44.02
CA ILE A 292 -21.00 3.63 -43.07
C ILE A 292 -22.38 3.04 -42.74
N ASP A 293 -23.48 3.71 -43.11
CA ASP A 293 -24.87 3.25 -42.96
C ASP A 293 -25.57 2.97 -44.31
N GLU A 294 -24.86 3.15 -45.42
CA GLU A 294 -25.27 2.81 -46.79
C GLU A 294 -24.55 1.56 -47.32
N ASP A 295 -23.36 1.25 -46.78
CA ASP A 295 -22.50 0.14 -47.17
C ASP A 295 -22.06 -0.65 -45.93
N ASP A 296 -22.64 -1.85 -45.77
CA ASP A 296 -22.39 -2.74 -44.63
C ASP A 296 -20.95 -3.31 -44.59
N THR A 297 -20.18 -3.26 -45.69
CA THR A 297 -18.80 -3.76 -45.72
C THR A 297 -17.82 -2.83 -44.99
N ILE A 298 -18.17 -1.55 -44.84
CA ILE A 298 -17.33 -0.55 -44.18
C ILE A 298 -17.12 -0.86 -42.69
N LYS A 299 -18.15 -1.38 -42.00
CA LYS A 299 -18.08 -1.70 -40.57
C LYS A 299 -17.06 -2.84 -40.32
N PRO A 300 -17.14 -4.02 -40.98
CA PRO A 300 -16.10 -5.06 -40.94
C PRO A 300 -14.70 -4.56 -41.35
N MET A 301 -14.57 -3.78 -42.43
CA MET A 301 -13.27 -3.25 -42.89
C MET A 301 -12.56 -2.47 -41.78
N LEU A 302 -13.30 -1.62 -41.06
CA LEU A 302 -12.79 -0.82 -39.94
C LEU A 302 -12.46 -1.69 -38.73
N THR A 303 -13.35 -2.59 -38.29
CA THR A 303 -13.07 -3.39 -37.09
C THR A 303 -11.95 -4.40 -37.31
N LYS A 304 -11.88 -5.08 -38.48
CA LYS A 304 -10.74 -5.94 -38.87
C LYS A 304 -9.40 -5.19 -38.79
N ALA A 305 -9.36 -3.95 -39.26
CA ALA A 305 -8.14 -3.13 -39.22
C ALA A 305 -7.74 -2.78 -37.78
N VAL A 306 -8.70 -2.45 -36.91
CA VAL A 306 -8.47 -2.14 -35.48
C VAL A 306 -8.12 -3.38 -34.67
N VAL A 307 -8.70 -4.54 -34.98
CA VAL A 307 -8.33 -5.84 -34.40
C VAL A 307 -6.89 -6.18 -34.74
N ARG A 308 -6.48 -6.13 -36.02
CA ARG A 308 -5.08 -6.38 -36.43
C ARG A 308 -4.10 -5.36 -35.83
N LEU A 309 -4.53 -4.11 -35.64
CA LEU A 309 -3.75 -3.06 -34.94
C LEU A 309 -3.49 -3.45 -33.47
N SER A 310 -4.51 -3.99 -32.79
CA SER A 310 -4.41 -4.47 -31.42
C SER A 310 -3.59 -5.77 -31.31
N GLU A 311 -3.77 -6.72 -32.23
CA GLU A 311 -2.97 -7.96 -32.33
C GLU A 311 -1.49 -7.73 -32.62
N ALA A 312 -1.15 -6.64 -33.32
CA ALA A 312 0.24 -6.21 -33.52
C ALA A 312 0.80 -5.62 -32.21
N LEU A 313 0.05 -4.70 -31.59
CA LEU A 313 0.41 -4.05 -30.34
C LEU A 313 0.53 -5.03 -29.15
N SER A 314 -0.22 -6.13 -29.13
CA SER A 314 -0.18 -7.13 -28.04
C SER A 314 1.19 -7.79 -27.86
N LYS A 315 1.99 -7.81 -28.93
CA LYS A 315 3.35 -8.36 -29.02
C LYS A 315 4.44 -7.32 -28.69
N MET A 316 4.06 -6.06 -28.47
CA MET A 316 4.99 -4.95 -28.20
C MET A 316 5.15 -4.63 -26.71
N THR A 317 6.22 -3.88 -26.44
CA THR A 317 6.62 -3.35 -25.14
C THR A 317 6.70 -1.82 -25.18
N MET A 318 6.92 -1.17 -24.03
CA MET A 318 7.16 0.27 -23.99
C MET A 318 8.48 0.71 -24.67
N ASN A 319 9.37 -0.22 -25.02
CA ASN A 319 10.63 0.06 -25.73
C ASN A 319 10.45 0.02 -27.26
N ASP A 320 9.42 -0.68 -27.76
CA ASP A 320 9.11 -0.77 -29.18
C ASP A 320 8.51 0.52 -29.74
N ASN A 321 8.45 0.64 -31.06
CA ASN A 321 7.76 1.76 -31.73
C ASN A 321 6.22 1.59 -31.67
N TYR A 322 5.65 1.63 -30.47
CA TYR A 322 4.21 1.43 -30.23
C TYR A 322 3.37 2.68 -30.58
N LYS A 323 3.95 3.89 -30.51
CA LYS A 323 3.21 5.16 -30.68
C LYS A 323 2.41 5.31 -31.98
N PRO A 324 2.85 4.83 -33.16
CA PRO A 324 2.01 4.79 -34.37
C PRO A 324 0.68 4.06 -34.18
N HIS A 325 0.62 2.98 -33.39
CA HIS A 325 -0.62 2.26 -33.09
C HIS A 325 -1.57 3.11 -32.25
N ILE A 326 -1.01 3.86 -31.29
CA ILE A 326 -1.78 4.79 -30.45
C ILE A 326 -2.33 5.95 -31.30
N ASN A 327 -1.49 6.53 -32.18
CA ASN A 327 -1.88 7.61 -33.08
C ASN A 327 -2.95 7.17 -34.09
N ALA A 328 -2.86 5.94 -34.61
CA ALA A 328 -3.89 5.33 -35.45
C ALA A 328 -5.25 5.30 -34.73
N LEU A 329 -5.30 4.76 -33.51
CA LEU A 329 -6.53 4.73 -32.72
C LEU A 329 -7.02 6.14 -32.35
N LYS A 330 -6.15 7.07 -31.94
CA LYS A 330 -6.52 8.48 -31.68
C LYS A 330 -7.08 9.19 -32.92
N THR A 331 -6.66 8.81 -34.13
CA THR A 331 -7.20 9.35 -35.38
C THR A 331 -8.61 8.81 -35.66
N LEU A 332 -8.85 7.51 -35.44
CA LEU A 332 -10.19 6.91 -35.53
C LEU A 332 -11.14 7.45 -34.44
N CYS A 333 -10.62 7.77 -33.25
CA CYS A 333 -11.39 8.36 -32.14
C CYS A 333 -12.00 9.74 -32.44
N GLN A 334 -11.65 10.38 -33.55
CA GLN A 334 -12.25 11.65 -33.99
C GLN A 334 -13.66 11.46 -34.60
N PHE A 335 -14.07 10.22 -34.85
CA PHE A 335 -15.29 9.89 -35.60
C PHE A 335 -16.23 8.98 -34.79
N PRO A 336 -17.30 9.52 -34.17
CA PRO A 336 -18.20 8.74 -33.30
C PRO A 336 -18.76 7.46 -33.91
N LYS A 337 -19.18 7.47 -35.19
CA LYS A 337 -19.69 6.25 -35.87
C LYS A 337 -18.64 5.13 -35.98
N ILE A 338 -17.35 5.47 -36.07
CA ILE A 338 -16.27 4.47 -36.09
C ILE A 338 -16.10 3.87 -34.69
N LEU A 339 -16.17 4.69 -33.64
CA LEU A 339 -16.15 4.21 -32.26
C LEU A 339 -17.35 3.32 -31.93
N ASP A 340 -18.53 3.66 -32.43
CA ASP A 340 -19.73 2.83 -32.30
C ASP A 340 -19.57 1.47 -32.99
N ALA A 341 -18.91 1.39 -34.15
CA ALA A 341 -18.59 0.12 -34.80
C ALA A 341 -17.57 -0.69 -33.99
N ILE A 342 -16.49 -0.06 -33.51
CA ILE A 342 -15.43 -0.71 -32.71
C ILE A 342 -15.99 -1.27 -31.39
N ALA A 343 -16.89 -0.55 -30.72
CA ALA A 343 -17.49 -0.98 -29.45
C ALA A 343 -18.59 -2.04 -29.59
N GLN A 344 -19.08 -2.28 -30.81
CA GLN A 344 -20.03 -3.35 -31.14
C GLN A 344 -19.35 -4.65 -31.57
N ASP A 345 -18.07 -4.62 -31.96
CA ASP A 345 -17.30 -5.82 -32.30
C ASP A 345 -17.20 -6.77 -31.08
N PRO A 346 -17.42 -8.09 -31.24
CA PRO A 346 -17.30 -9.05 -30.14
C PRO A 346 -15.95 -8.96 -29.41
N LEU A 347 -14.84 -8.75 -30.13
CA LEU A 347 -13.50 -8.67 -29.55
C LEU A 347 -13.30 -7.43 -28.65
N PHE A 348 -14.28 -6.52 -28.55
CA PHE A 348 -14.28 -5.53 -27.49
C PHE A 348 -14.38 -6.18 -26.09
N GLN A 349 -15.10 -7.32 -25.95
CA GLN A 349 -15.37 -7.96 -24.65
C GLN A 349 -15.62 -9.49 -24.77
N MET A 350 -14.66 -10.24 -25.34
CA MET A 350 -14.78 -11.70 -25.57
C MET A 350 -13.61 -12.53 -25.00
N ALA A 351 -12.78 -11.97 -24.12
CA ALA A 351 -11.76 -12.76 -23.43
C ALA A 351 -12.42 -13.73 -22.42
N THR A 352 -11.73 -14.83 -22.11
CA THR A 352 -12.22 -15.90 -21.21
C THR A 352 -11.46 -15.99 -19.89
N SER A 353 -10.41 -15.18 -19.70
CA SER A 353 -9.59 -15.14 -18.48
C SER A 353 -8.88 -13.80 -18.30
N ALA A 354 -8.54 -13.42 -17.06
CA ALA A 354 -7.89 -12.15 -16.75
C ALA A 354 -6.58 -11.87 -17.53
N PRO A 355 -5.65 -12.84 -17.74
CA PRO A 355 -4.45 -12.61 -18.55
C PRO A 355 -4.73 -12.45 -20.05
N ALA A 356 -5.90 -12.90 -20.51
CA ALA A 356 -6.33 -12.76 -21.90
C ALA A 356 -6.92 -11.37 -22.18
N ILE A 357 -7.49 -10.66 -21.19
CA ILE A 357 -8.09 -9.33 -21.38
C ILE A 357 -7.07 -8.35 -21.96
N GLU A 358 -5.86 -8.29 -21.38
CA GLU A 358 -4.76 -7.40 -21.78
C GLU A 358 -4.13 -7.73 -23.16
N LYS A 359 -4.54 -8.82 -23.81
CA LYS A 359 -3.93 -9.32 -25.08
C LYS A 359 -4.92 -9.57 -26.21
N LEU A 360 -6.14 -9.99 -25.89
CA LEU A 360 -7.15 -10.47 -26.84
C LEU A 360 -8.42 -9.60 -26.91
N THR A 361 -8.56 -8.59 -26.05
CA THR A 361 -9.60 -7.55 -26.25
C THR A 361 -9.06 -6.36 -27.01
N ILE A 362 -9.89 -5.68 -27.80
CA ILE A 362 -9.48 -4.58 -28.68
C ILE A 362 -8.67 -3.50 -27.95
N LEU A 363 -9.05 -3.11 -26.73
CA LEU A 363 -8.33 -2.08 -25.95
C LEU A 363 -7.25 -2.65 -25.01
N GLY A 364 -7.22 -3.96 -24.79
CA GLY A 364 -6.28 -4.63 -23.87
C GLY A 364 -4.81 -4.28 -24.12
N PRO A 365 -4.29 -4.55 -25.34
CA PRO A 365 -2.92 -4.22 -25.73
C PRO A 365 -2.53 -2.74 -25.57
N PHE A 366 -3.47 -1.81 -25.76
CA PHE A 366 -3.22 -0.37 -25.57
C PHE A 366 -2.93 -0.05 -24.11
N PHE A 367 -3.71 -0.63 -23.18
CA PHE A 367 -3.50 -0.51 -21.75
C PHE A 367 -2.33 -1.36 -21.23
N ARG A 368 -1.87 -2.37 -21.98
CA ARG A 368 -0.78 -3.28 -21.56
C ARG A 368 0.62 -2.62 -21.59
N ILE A 369 0.84 -1.64 -22.47
CA ILE A 369 2.14 -0.98 -22.63
C ILE A 369 2.54 -0.24 -21.33
N SER A 370 3.62 -0.70 -20.68
CA SER A 370 3.97 -0.28 -19.32
C SER A 370 5.46 -0.51 -18.98
N PRO A 371 6.08 0.34 -18.13
CA PRO A 371 7.42 0.09 -17.57
C PRO A 371 7.56 -1.24 -16.82
N LEU A 372 6.45 -1.86 -16.41
CA LEU A 372 6.44 -3.10 -15.63
C LEU A 372 6.53 -4.37 -16.51
N GLN A 373 6.61 -4.23 -17.84
CA GLN A 373 6.88 -5.35 -18.75
C GLN A 373 8.32 -5.87 -18.55
N ALA A 374 8.51 -7.19 -18.48
CA ALA A 374 9.77 -7.81 -18.04
C ALA A 374 10.98 -7.46 -18.94
N GLU A 375 10.73 -7.24 -20.22
CA GLU A 375 11.70 -6.79 -21.22
C GLU A 375 12.21 -5.39 -20.89
N VAL A 376 11.30 -4.48 -20.53
CA VAL A 376 11.57 -3.08 -20.18
C VAL A 376 12.37 -2.99 -18.88
N THR A 377 11.96 -3.74 -17.84
CA THR A 377 12.68 -3.73 -16.55
C THR A 377 14.12 -4.24 -16.69
N LYS A 378 14.33 -5.26 -17.53
CA LYS A 378 15.66 -5.85 -17.80
C LYS A 378 16.61 -4.88 -18.50
N GLU A 379 16.12 -4.06 -19.44
CA GLU A 379 16.93 -3.09 -20.18
C GLU A 379 17.27 -1.84 -19.36
N TYR A 380 16.29 -1.26 -18.66
CA TYR A 380 16.50 -0.03 -17.89
C TYR A 380 17.25 -0.26 -16.57
N PHE A 381 17.18 -1.48 -16.02
CA PHE A 381 17.79 -1.86 -14.75
C PHE A 381 18.71 -3.08 -14.87
N THR A 382 19.53 -3.12 -15.93
CA THR A 382 20.55 -4.18 -16.13
C THR A 382 21.63 -4.14 -15.04
N GLY A 383 21.85 -5.28 -14.37
CA GLY A 383 22.84 -5.45 -13.30
C GLY A 383 22.44 -4.76 -11.99
N PRO A 384 21.20 -4.97 -11.49
CA PRO A 384 20.60 -4.12 -10.45
C PRO A 384 21.35 -4.13 -9.12
N LYS A 385 22.08 -5.21 -8.80
CA LYS A 385 22.96 -5.35 -7.62
C LYS A 385 24.08 -4.30 -7.55
N THR A 386 24.52 -3.76 -8.69
CA THR A 386 25.67 -2.84 -8.80
C THR A 386 25.33 -1.49 -9.42
N MET A 387 24.05 -1.22 -9.69
CA MET A 387 23.60 0.09 -10.17
C MET A 387 23.71 1.17 -9.09
N ASP A 388 24.17 2.35 -9.45
CA ASP A 388 24.16 3.51 -8.55
C ASP A 388 22.74 4.11 -8.43
N LYS A 389 22.47 4.72 -7.27
CA LYS A 389 21.14 5.28 -6.96
C LYS A 389 20.71 6.41 -7.90
N ARG A 390 21.64 7.16 -8.49
CA ARG A 390 21.32 8.25 -9.44
C ARG A 390 20.91 7.68 -10.80
N ARG A 391 21.60 6.67 -11.32
CA ARG A 391 21.20 5.98 -12.55
C ARG A 391 19.84 5.31 -12.39
N ILE A 392 19.58 4.65 -11.25
CA ILE A 392 18.25 4.09 -10.94
C ILE A 392 17.18 5.20 -11.02
N HIS A 393 17.41 6.33 -10.37
CA HIS A 393 16.46 7.45 -10.38
C HIS A 393 16.24 8.06 -11.78
N THR A 394 17.30 8.22 -12.58
CA THR A 394 17.17 8.71 -13.98
C THR A 394 16.43 7.71 -14.89
N SER A 395 16.64 6.40 -14.72
CA SER A 395 15.83 5.38 -15.41
C SER A 395 14.35 5.45 -14.98
N GLN A 396 14.08 5.59 -13.68
CA GLN A 396 12.71 5.75 -13.14
C GLN A 396 12.01 7.00 -13.68
N GLU A 397 12.71 8.13 -13.76
CA GLU A 397 12.18 9.40 -14.29
C GLU A 397 11.85 9.31 -15.78
N ALA A 398 12.74 8.74 -16.60
CA ALA A 398 12.51 8.56 -18.04
C ALA A 398 11.32 7.62 -18.35
N LEU A 399 11.21 6.51 -17.61
CA LEU A 399 10.08 5.58 -17.69
C LEU A 399 8.76 6.27 -17.28
N ARG A 400 8.78 7.05 -16.19
CA ARG A 400 7.62 7.80 -15.70
C ARG A 400 7.11 8.83 -16.71
N LEU A 401 8.01 9.63 -17.31
CA LEU A 401 7.61 10.62 -18.33
C LEU A 401 6.97 9.96 -19.56
N THR A 402 7.51 8.81 -19.98
CA THR A 402 6.96 8.01 -21.09
C THR A 402 5.59 7.42 -20.74
N LEU A 403 5.44 6.87 -19.53
CA LEU A 403 4.18 6.36 -19.01
C LEU A 403 3.11 7.45 -18.88
N GLN A 404 3.44 8.61 -18.32
CA GLN A 404 2.53 9.76 -18.22
C GLN A 404 2.06 10.27 -19.58
N ALA A 405 2.92 10.24 -20.61
CA ALA A 405 2.51 10.55 -21.98
C ALA A 405 1.51 9.51 -22.51
N HIS A 406 1.80 8.21 -22.30
CA HIS A 406 0.91 7.12 -22.70
C HIS A 406 -0.44 7.11 -21.98
N GLN A 407 -0.48 7.31 -20.67
CA GLN A 407 -1.72 7.36 -19.88
C GLN A 407 -2.63 8.53 -20.27
N ARG A 408 -2.05 9.67 -20.69
CA ARG A 408 -2.82 10.78 -21.29
C ARG A 408 -3.42 10.37 -22.65
N ASP A 409 -2.66 9.69 -23.51
CA ASP A 409 -3.21 9.17 -24.77
C ASP A 409 -4.36 8.17 -24.54
N LEU A 410 -4.25 7.29 -23.54
CA LEU A 410 -5.32 6.36 -23.15
C LEU A 410 -6.56 7.09 -22.60
N LEU A 411 -6.37 8.14 -21.79
CA LEU A 411 -7.46 8.95 -21.24
C LEU A 411 -8.18 9.77 -22.33
N ASP A 412 -7.46 10.27 -23.33
CA ASP A 412 -8.04 10.91 -24.52
C ASP A 412 -8.93 9.92 -25.30
N ILE A 413 -8.40 8.71 -25.56
CA ILE A 413 -9.13 7.63 -26.25
C ILE A 413 -10.41 7.29 -25.48
N VAL A 414 -10.31 6.99 -24.19
CA VAL A 414 -11.47 6.62 -23.36
C VAL A 414 -12.48 7.76 -23.23
N ASN A 415 -12.04 9.02 -23.15
CA ASN A 415 -12.95 10.18 -23.23
C ASN A 415 -13.72 10.21 -24.55
N SER A 416 -13.09 9.89 -25.69
CA SER A 416 -13.78 9.80 -26.97
C SER A 416 -14.83 8.68 -26.99
N PHE A 417 -14.51 7.48 -26.50
CA PHE A 417 -15.48 6.38 -26.34
C PHE A 417 -16.68 6.79 -25.45
N VAL A 418 -16.42 7.39 -24.28
CA VAL A 418 -17.46 7.87 -23.35
C VAL A 418 -18.36 8.95 -23.98
N ARG A 419 -17.84 9.76 -24.90
CA ARG A 419 -18.54 10.90 -25.52
C ARG A 419 -19.24 10.56 -26.84
N ALA A 420 -18.81 9.52 -27.55
CA ALA A 420 -19.33 9.13 -28.87
C ALA A 420 -20.84 8.85 -28.86
N SER A 421 -21.29 7.89 -28.05
CA SER A 421 -22.71 7.52 -27.94
C SER A 421 -23.02 6.89 -26.57
N PRO A 422 -24.31 6.74 -26.19
CA PRO A 422 -24.70 5.97 -25.01
C PRO A 422 -24.29 4.49 -25.10
N THR A 423 -24.31 3.89 -26.29
CA THR A 423 -23.93 2.49 -26.51
C THR A 423 -22.44 2.29 -26.21
N THR A 424 -21.60 3.11 -26.83
CA THR A 424 -20.13 3.07 -26.68
C THR A 424 -19.70 3.44 -25.26
N ARG A 425 -20.42 4.34 -24.59
CA ARG A 425 -20.24 4.64 -23.16
C ARG A 425 -20.56 3.45 -22.26
N ASN A 426 -21.64 2.72 -22.50
CA ASN A 426 -21.94 1.53 -21.70
C ASN A 426 -20.86 0.46 -21.96
N LYS A 427 -20.53 0.17 -23.22
CA LYS A 427 -19.50 -0.81 -23.59
C LYS A 427 -18.13 -0.57 -22.94
N ILE A 428 -17.64 0.68 -22.86
CA ILE A 428 -16.37 0.96 -22.18
C ILE A 428 -16.46 0.79 -20.65
N LEU A 429 -17.61 1.09 -20.04
CA LEU A 429 -17.85 0.80 -18.62
C LEU A 429 -17.98 -0.70 -18.34
N ASP A 430 -18.64 -1.45 -19.24
CA ASP A 430 -18.79 -2.91 -19.18
C ASP A 430 -17.40 -3.60 -19.32
N TRP A 431 -16.51 -3.05 -20.14
CA TRP A 431 -15.13 -3.51 -20.28
C TRP A 431 -14.29 -3.25 -19.02
N PHE A 432 -14.39 -2.05 -18.40
CA PHE A 432 -13.74 -1.78 -17.11
C PHE A 432 -14.27 -2.67 -15.98
N ALA A 433 -15.59 -2.90 -15.94
CA ALA A 433 -16.22 -3.83 -15.01
C ALA A 433 -15.68 -5.25 -15.16
N TYR A 434 -15.60 -5.72 -16.41
CA TYR A 434 -15.07 -7.03 -16.74
C TYR A 434 -13.59 -7.18 -16.35
N ILE A 435 -12.78 -6.11 -16.41
CA ILE A 435 -11.41 -6.11 -15.89
C ILE A 435 -11.37 -6.32 -14.38
N VAL A 436 -12.11 -5.52 -13.60
CA VAL A 436 -12.04 -5.60 -12.13
C VAL A 436 -12.64 -6.91 -11.61
N ASN A 437 -13.82 -7.30 -12.11
CA ASN A 437 -14.51 -8.53 -11.70
C ASN A 437 -13.68 -9.80 -12.01
N SER A 438 -12.86 -9.78 -13.06
CA SER A 438 -11.97 -10.91 -13.40
C SER A 438 -10.73 -11.01 -12.51
N ASN A 439 -10.44 -10.00 -11.68
CA ASN A 439 -9.15 -9.83 -10.99
C ASN A 439 -9.20 -9.86 -9.46
N HIS A 440 -10.32 -10.22 -8.83
CA HIS A 440 -10.46 -10.22 -7.35
C HIS A 440 -9.31 -10.94 -6.62
N LYS A 441 -8.86 -12.07 -7.20
CA LYS A 441 -7.76 -12.89 -6.69
C LYS A 441 -6.38 -12.20 -6.68
N ARG A 442 -6.22 -10.99 -7.25
CA ARG A 442 -5.03 -10.14 -7.06
C ARG A 442 -4.82 -9.70 -5.60
N ARG A 443 -5.84 -9.83 -4.74
CA ARG A 443 -5.79 -9.53 -3.30
C ARG A 443 -5.70 -10.76 -2.39
N ALA A 444 -5.63 -11.96 -2.95
CA ALA A 444 -5.48 -13.20 -2.17
C ALA A 444 -4.12 -13.25 -1.42
N LEU A 445 -4.05 -13.99 -0.32
CA LEU A 445 -2.82 -14.21 0.47
C LEU A 445 -1.65 -14.81 -0.34
N ARG A 446 -1.95 -15.55 -1.40
CA ARG A 446 -1.01 -16.07 -2.40
C ARG A 446 -1.67 -15.97 -3.78
N PRO A 447 -1.52 -14.85 -4.50
CA PRO A 447 -2.05 -14.73 -5.85
C PRO A 447 -1.24 -15.61 -6.81
N ASP A 448 -1.89 -16.25 -7.79
CA ASP A 448 -1.20 -16.95 -8.88
C ASP A 448 -1.08 -16.02 -10.11
N PRO A 449 0.11 -15.49 -10.43
CA PRO A 449 0.29 -14.57 -11.55
C PRO A 449 -0.09 -15.15 -12.93
N ALA A 450 -0.15 -16.48 -13.07
CA ALA A 450 -0.57 -17.11 -14.32
C ALA A 450 -2.09 -16.96 -14.59
N THR A 451 -2.88 -16.61 -13.57
CA THR A 451 -4.36 -16.50 -13.65
C THR A 451 -4.88 -15.06 -13.65
N LEU A 452 -3.99 -14.06 -13.56
CA LEU A 452 -4.32 -12.66 -13.29
C LEU A 452 -3.83 -11.72 -14.40
N SER A 453 -4.46 -10.55 -14.55
CA SER A 453 -3.94 -9.50 -15.42
C SER A 453 -2.69 -8.84 -14.79
N THR A 454 -1.78 -8.32 -15.61
CA THR A 454 -0.53 -7.72 -15.11
C THR A 454 -0.76 -6.39 -14.39
N ASP A 455 0.11 -6.10 -13.42
CA ASP A 455 0.18 -4.85 -12.67
C ASP A 455 0.34 -3.64 -13.60
N GLY A 456 1.12 -3.78 -14.69
CA GLY A 456 1.28 -2.72 -15.69
C GLY A 456 -0.02 -2.34 -16.40
N PHE A 457 -0.87 -3.32 -16.70
CA PHE A 457 -2.19 -3.13 -17.29
C PHE A 457 -3.18 -2.53 -16.26
N LEU A 458 -3.27 -3.09 -15.05
CA LEU A 458 -4.16 -2.60 -14.00
C LEU A 458 -3.81 -1.19 -13.51
N MET A 459 -2.53 -0.82 -13.43
CA MET A 459 -2.11 0.55 -13.13
C MET A 459 -2.60 1.54 -14.20
N ASN A 460 -2.50 1.19 -15.49
CA ASN A 460 -3.03 2.03 -16.56
C ASN A 460 -4.55 2.16 -16.52
N VAL A 461 -5.27 1.08 -16.16
CA VAL A 461 -6.73 1.11 -15.93
C VAL A 461 -7.08 2.06 -14.79
N THR A 462 -6.39 1.95 -13.65
CA THR A 462 -6.60 2.79 -12.47
C THR A 462 -6.39 4.28 -12.80
N VAL A 463 -5.28 4.64 -13.44
CA VAL A 463 -4.96 6.05 -13.75
C VAL A 463 -5.92 6.68 -14.78
N VAL A 464 -6.48 5.88 -15.69
CA VAL A 464 -7.53 6.37 -16.61
C VAL A 464 -8.87 6.53 -15.91
N LEU A 465 -9.22 5.67 -14.95
CA LEU A 465 -10.42 5.82 -14.13
C LEU A 465 -10.32 7.02 -13.17
N ASP A 466 -9.14 7.28 -12.57
CA ASP A 466 -8.83 8.53 -11.86
C ASP A 466 -9.08 9.76 -12.77
N GLY A 467 -8.62 9.71 -14.02
CA GLY A 467 -8.83 10.76 -15.03
C GLY A 467 -10.30 10.92 -15.47
N LEU A 468 -11.14 9.89 -15.34
CA LEU A 468 -12.59 10.00 -15.51
C LEU A 468 -13.29 10.55 -14.26
N CYS A 469 -12.69 10.40 -13.08
CA CYS A 469 -13.21 10.94 -11.82
C CYS A 469 -12.87 12.43 -11.62
N GLU A 470 -11.72 12.89 -12.15
CA GLU A 470 -11.21 14.26 -12.04
C GLU A 470 -12.25 15.39 -12.24
N PRO A 471 -13.23 15.31 -13.16
CA PRO A 471 -14.28 16.34 -13.31
C PRO A 471 -15.24 16.50 -12.11
N PHE A 472 -15.29 15.55 -11.17
CA PHE A 472 -16.05 15.66 -9.91
C PHE A 472 -15.21 15.59 -8.64
N MET A 473 -13.89 15.38 -8.75
CA MET A 473 -12.94 15.56 -7.66
C MET A 473 -12.60 17.05 -7.53
N ASP A 474 -13.42 17.80 -6.80
CA ASP A 474 -13.14 19.19 -6.43
C ASP A 474 -12.84 19.34 -4.93
N THR A 475 -12.03 20.33 -4.58
CA THR A 475 -11.53 20.54 -3.20
C THR A 475 -12.61 20.99 -2.21
N MET A 476 -13.80 21.36 -2.69
CA MET A 476 -14.97 21.72 -1.87
C MET A 476 -15.97 20.57 -1.78
N PHE A 477 -15.67 19.42 -2.39
CA PHE A 477 -16.52 18.22 -2.46
C PHE A 477 -17.92 18.51 -3.02
N SER A 478 -18.04 19.49 -3.93
CA SER A 478 -19.30 20.09 -4.41
C SER A 478 -20.22 19.16 -5.22
N LYS A 479 -19.73 17.95 -5.53
CA LYS A 479 -20.42 16.92 -6.34
C LYS A 479 -20.47 15.54 -5.67
N VAL A 480 -19.99 15.39 -4.44
CA VAL A 480 -19.94 14.08 -3.74
C VAL A 480 -21.35 13.54 -3.41
N ASP A 481 -22.35 14.43 -3.40
CA ASP A 481 -23.80 14.13 -3.37
C ASP A 481 -24.29 13.33 -4.59
N ARG A 482 -23.57 13.38 -5.72
CA ARG A 482 -23.97 12.71 -6.97
C ARG A 482 -23.58 11.24 -7.02
N ILE A 483 -22.83 10.75 -6.04
CA ILE A 483 -22.44 9.35 -5.90
C ILE A 483 -23.58 8.64 -5.16
N ASP A 484 -24.44 7.95 -5.92
CA ASP A 484 -25.67 7.36 -5.37
C ASP A 484 -25.34 6.16 -4.49
N ILE A 485 -25.68 6.26 -3.21
CA ILE A 485 -25.51 5.23 -2.18
C ILE A 485 -26.19 3.92 -2.58
N ASN A 486 -27.24 3.98 -3.40
CA ASN A 486 -27.99 2.82 -3.88
C ASN A 486 -27.37 2.12 -5.09
N TYR A 487 -26.22 2.59 -5.61
CA TYR A 487 -25.56 2.01 -6.80
C TYR A 487 -25.43 0.48 -6.72
N LEU A 488 -24.93 -0.03 -5.58
CA LEU A 488 -24.72 -1.45 -5.32
C LEU A 488 -26.02 -2.26 -5.27
N ARG A 489 -27.20 -1.61 -5.27
CA ARG A 489 -28.53 -2.23 -5.36
C ARG A 489 -29.27 -1.93 -6.66
N ARG A 490 -28.69 -1.13 -7.58
CA ARG A 490 -29.27 -0.83 -8.90
C ARG A 490 -28.48 -1.53 -10.02
N ARG A 491 -28.37 -2.86 -9.93
CA ARG A 491 -27.62 -3.71 -10.88
C ARG A 491 -26.19 -3.18 -11.11
N PRO A 492 -25.34 -3.14 -10.06
CA PRO A 492 -23.99 -2.63 -10.17
C PRO A 492 -23.17 -3.40 -11.20
N ARG A 493 -22.22 -2.70 -11.83
CA ARG A 493 -21.25 -3.33 -12.73
C ARG A 493 -20.15 -4.10 -12.00
N VAL A 494 -19.74 -3.59 -10.83
CA VAL A 494 -18.76 -4.23 -9.96
C VAL A 494 -19.46 -5.36 -9.20
N ASP A 495 -18.96 -6.59 -9.28
CA ASP A 495 -19.42 -7.67 -8.41
C ASP A 495 -18.72 -7.54 -7.04
N ILE A 496 -19.48 -7.68 -5.96
CA ILE A 496 -19.02 -7.59 -4.58
C ILE A 496 -19.54 -8.74 -3.69
N LYS A 497 -20.03 -9.83 -4.29
CA LYS A 497 -20.63 -10.96 -3.54
C LYS A 497 -19.64 -11.56 -2.54
N ASP A 498 -18.49 -12.01 -3.02
CA ASP A 498 -17.44 -12.66 -2.22
C ASP A 498 -16.68 -11.69 -1.29
N GLU A 499 -16.93 -10.38 -1.39
CA GLU A 499 -16.20 -9.36 -0.64
C GLU A 499 -16.70 -9.23 0.80
N THR A 500 -15.80 -9.17 1.78
CA THR A 500 -16.18 -9.01 3.20
C THR A 500 -16.75 -7.61 3.44
N LYS A 501 -17.76 -7.48 4.30
CA LYS A 501 -18.51 -6.22 4.53
C LYS A 501 -18.14 -5.55 5.87
N LEU A 502 -18.15 -4.21 5.91
CA LEU A 502 -17.73 -3.40 7.08
C LEU A 502 -18.39 -3.84 8.40
N ASN A 503 -19.69 -4.11 8.40
CA ASN A 503 -20.40 -4.67 9.56
C ASN A 503 -21.61 -5.53 9.19
N ALA A 504 -21.38 -6.57 8.39
CA ALA A 504 -22.35 -7.62 8.09
C ALA A 504 -21.65 -8.98 7.99
N ASP A 505 -22.43 -10.07 7.98
CA ASP A 505 -22.00 -11.37 7.48
C ASP A 505 -22.58 -11.62 6.07
N GLN A 506 -22.22 -12.76 5.46
CA GLN A 506 -22.62 -13.07 4.09
C GLN A 506 -24.14 -13.19 3.95
N ASN A 507 -24.83 -13.83 4.89
CA ASN A 507 -26.27 -14.05 4.82
C ASN A 507 -27.02 -12.72 4.81
N ALA A 508 -26.70 -11.83 5.75
CA ALA A 508 -27.30 -10.50 5.82
C ALA A 508 -26.93 -9.62 4.60
N SER A 509 -25.71 -9.79 4.05
CA SER A 509 -25.29 -9.14 2.80
C SER A 509 -26.14 -9.60 1.62
N ASP A 510 -26.32 -10.91 1.45
CA ASP A 510 -27.05 -11.49 0.33
C ASP A 510 -28.54 -11.08 0.38
N GLU A 511 -29.19 -11.15 1.56
CA GLU A 511 -30.56 -10.65 1.78
C GLU A 511 -30.71 -9.16 1.44
N TYR A 512 -29.71 -8.32 1.78
CA TYR A 512 -29.75 -6.88 1.50
C TYR A 512 -29.58 -6.55 0.01
N TYR A 513 -28.78 -7.35 -0.71
CA TYR A 513 -28.48 -7.14 -2.13
C TYR A 513 -29.42 -7.88 -3.09
N GLU A 514 -30.14 -8.91 -2.65
CA GLU A 514 -31.24 -9.55 -3.41
C GLU A 514 -32.37 -8.56 -3.70
N ILE A 515 -32.64 -7.62 -2.78
CA ILE A 515 -33.66 -6.58 -2.95
C ILE A 515 -33.13 -5.45 -3.85
N GLU A 516 -33.19 -5.68 -5.18
CA GLU A 516 -32.90 -4.67 -6.20
C GLU A 516 -33.76 -3.40 -6.01
N ILE A 517 -33.14 -2.24 -6.24
CA ILE A 517 -33.82 -0.94 -6.28
C ILE A 517 -34.03 -0.55 -7.75
N PRO A 518 -35.24 -0.16 -8.17
CA PRO A 518 -35.52 0.22 -9.55
C PRO A 518 -34.83 1.54 -9.94
N GLY A 519 -34.48 1.65 -11.23
CA GLY A 519 -33.87 2.83 -11.83
C GLY A 519 -32.48 2.54 -12.42
N THR A 520 -31.88 3.55 -13.06
CA THR A 520 -30.53 3.48 -13.61
C THR A 520 -29.53 4.22 -12.74
N SER A 521 -28.29 3.75 -12.72
CA SER A 521 -27.16 4.43 -12.10
C SER A 521 -26.67 5.59 -12.97
N ASN A 522 -26.16 6.66 -12.34
CA ASN A 522 -25.62 7.81 -13.05
C ASN A 522 -24.12 7.63 -13.34
N PHE A 523 -23.60 8.30 -14.38
CA PHE A 523 -22.21 8.12 -14.84
C PHE A 523 -21.14 8.41 -13.77
N ILE A 524 -21.40 9.36 -12.85
CA ILE A 524 -20.46 9.66 -11.74
C ILE A 524 -20.38 8.48 -10.79
N SER A 525 -21.53 7.85 -10.48
CA SER A 525 -21.57 6.66 -9.62
C SER A 525 -20.88 5.46 -10.31
N GLU A 526 -21.14 5.24 -11.60
CA GLU A 526 -20.48 4.17 -12.38
C GLU A 526 -18.95 4.28 -12.31
N VAL A 527 -18.37 5.43 -12.66
CA VAL A 527 -16.91 5.58 -12.65
C VAL A 527 -16.33 5.65 -11.24
N PHE A 528 -17.07 6.14 -10.24
CA PHE A 528 -16.63 6.11 -8.84
C PHE A 528 -16.44 4.68 -8.32
N PHE A 529 -17.47 3.82 -8.44
CA PHE A 529 -17.36 2.45 -7.97
C PHE A 529 -16.37 1.62 -8.80
N LEU A 530 -16.27 1.87 -10.12
CA LEU A 530 -15.24 1.27 -10.96
C LEU A 530 -13.81 1.74 -10.58
N ASN A 531 -13.59 3.02 -10.26
CA ASN A 531 -12.26 3.50 -9.84
C ASN A 531 -11.88 2.99 -8.44
N LEU A 532 -12.85 2.81 -7.54
CA LEU A 532 -12.60 2.23 -6.22
C LEU A 532 -12.14 0.76 -6.33
N ALA A 533 -12.85 -0.07 -7.10
CA ALA A 533 -12.39 -1.42 -7.45
C ALA A 533 -11.06 -1.40 -8.26
N ALA A 534 -10.90 -0.38 -9.11
CA ALA A 534 -9.65 0.07 -9.76
C ALA A 534 -8.47 0.09 -8.78
N HIS A 535 -8.57 0.91 -7.73
CA HIS A 535 -7.55 1.04 -6.72
C HIS A 535 -7.32 -0.26 -5.95
N HIS A 536 -8.37 -0.97 -5.55
CA HIS A 536 -8.23 -2.20 -4.76
C HIS A 536 -7.40 -3.26 -5.50
N TYR A 537 -7.90 -3.71 -6.66
CA TYR A 537 -7.26 -4.79 -7.43
C TYR A 537 -6.07 -4.29 -8.27
N GLY A 538 -5.93 -2.98 -8.48
CA GLY A 538 -4.85 -2.34 -9.22
C GLY A 538 -3.76 -1.78 -8.31
N SER A 539 -3.88 -0.50 -7.91
CA SER A 539 -2.81 0.22 -7.22
C SER A 539 -2.44 -0.39 -5.87
N GLU A 540 -3.42 -0.78 -5.05
CA GLU A 540 -3.15 -1.36 -3.73
C GLU A 540 -2.70 -2.82 -3.80
N ALA A 541 -3.12 -3.59 -4.81
CA ALA A 541 -2.50 -4.87 -5.13
C ALA A 541 -1.01 -4.70 -5.53
N THR A 542 -0.69 -3.69 -6.36
CA THR A 542 0.69 -3.39 -6.76
C THR A 542 1.54 -2.92 -5.56
N ASN A 543 0.96 -2.14 -4.64
CA ASN A 543 1.56 -1.76 -3.35
C ASN A 543 1.86 -3.00 -2.47
N SER A 544 0.94 -3.97 -2.42
CA SER A 544 1.13 -5.24 -1.71
C SER A 544 2.23 -6.11 -2.35
N MET A 545 2.29 -6.16 -3.68
CA MET A 545 3.37 -6.82 -4.42
C MET A 545 4.73 -6.18 -4.11
N LEU A 546 4.84 -4.85 -4.06
CA LEU A 546 6.11 -4.18 -3.71
C LEU A 546 6.60 -4.57 -2.31
N LYS A 547 5.70 -4.63 -1.31
CA LYS A 547 6.00 -5.09 0.06
C LYS A 547 6.40 -6.57 0.12
N THR A 548 5.95 -7.39 -0.84
CA THR A 548 6.34 -8.79 -0.98
C THR A 548 7.72 -8.91 -1.64
N LEU A 549 7.98 -8.17 -2.73
CA LEU A 549 9.29 -8.09 -3.38
C LEU A 549 10.40 -7.65 -2.40
N ASP A 550 10.13 -6.72 -1.48
CA ASP A 550 11.08 -6.34 -0.43
C ASP A 550 11.51 -7.53 0.46
N LYS A 551 10.57 -8.41 0.82
CA LYS A 551 10.84 -9.62 1.61
C LYS A 551 11.58 -10.66 0.79
N ASP A 552 11.13 -10.89 -0.44
CA ASP A 552 11.70 -11.89 -1.35
C ASP A 552 13.14 -11.53 -1.73
N ILE A 553 13.42 -10.26 -2.04
CA ILE A 553 14.78 -9.76 -2.33
C ILE A 553 15.72 -9.98 -1.13
N LYS A 554 15.24 -9.71 0.10
CA LYS A 554 16.01 -9.98 1.32
C LYS A 554 16.29 -11.48 1.47
N TYR A 555 15.24 -12.31 1.43
CA TYR A 555 15.35 -13.77 1.57
C TYR A 555 16.28 -14.38 0.51
N LEU A 556 16.14 -13.98 -0.76
CA LEU A 556 16.98 -14.45 -1.86
C LEU A 556 18.45 -14.04 -1.66
N GLY A 557 18.72 -12.81 -1.18
CA GLY A 557 20.07 -12.37 -0.83
C GLY A 557 20.70 -13.20 0.29
N GLU A 558 19.95 -13.41 1.38
CA GLU A 558 20.38 -14.26 2.50
C GLU A 558 20.60 -15.72 2.06
N LYS A 559 19.74 -16.26 1.19
CA LYS A 559 19.86 -17.63 0.68
C LYS A 559 21.05 -17.81 -0.28
N ILE A 560 21.36 -16.80 -1.10
CA ILE A 560 22.57 -16.81 -1.94
C ILE A 560 23.83 -16.76 -1.08
N ALA A 561 23.88 -15.90 -0.05
CA ALA A 561 25.01 -15.84 0.88
C ALA A 561 25.22 -17.17 1.64
N GLN A 562 24.13 -17.83 2.07
CA GLN A 562 24.19 -19.17 2.66
C GLN A 562 24.77 -20.20 1.67
N LEU A 563 24.27 -20.25 0.43
CA LEU A 563 24.78 -21.17 -0.60
C LEU A 563 26.27 -20.90 -0.90
N GLU A 564 26.67 -19.64 -1.07
CA GLU A 564 28.06 -19.25 -1.33
C GLU A 564 29.02 -19.71 -0.22
N ALA A 565 28.60 -19.66 1.04
CA ALA A 565 29.34 -20.21 2.17
C ALA A 565 29.43 -21.75 2.16
N GLU A 566 28.47 -22.45 1.54
CA GLU A 566 28.49 -23.91 1.37
C GLU A 566 29.30 -24.39 0.16
N ARG A 567 29.65 -23.51 -0.79
CA ARG A 567 30.42 -23.85 -2.01
C ARG A 567 31.67 -24.72 -1.75
N PRO A 568 32.47 -24.53 -0.67
CA PRO A 568 33.59 -25.41 -0.35
C PRO A 568 33.22 -26.89 -0.16
N LYS A 569 32.01 -27.19 0.33
CA LYS A 569 31.53 -28.56 0.57
C LYS A 569 31.45 -29.39 -0.72
N PHE A 570 31.21 -28.74 -1.86
CA PHE A 570 30.97 -29.41 -3.14
C PHE A 570 32.22 -29.56 -4.03
N MET A 571 33.33 -28.87 -3.72
CA MET A 571 34.54 -28.81 -4.56
C MET A 571 35.11 -30.18 -4.94
N ASN A 572 34.94 -31.19 -4.09
CA ASN A 572 35.46 -32.55 -4.29
C ASN A 572 34.64 -33.39 -5.29
N SER A 573 33.54 -32.88 -5.84
CA SER A 573 32.69 -33.60 -6.81
C SER A 573 32.28 -32.67 -7.97
N PRO A 574 32.89 -32.77 -9.16
CA PRO A 574 32.59 -31.89 -10.30
C PRO A 574 31.12 -31.88 -10.73
N VAL A 575 30.44 -33.03 -10.64
CA VAL A 575 29.00 -33.15 -10.99
C VAL A 575 28.13 -32.41 -9.98
N ASN A 576 28.47 -32.45 -8.69
CA ASN A 576 27.74 -31.74 -7.65
C ASN A 576 28.02 -30.24 -7.71
N MET A 577 29.28 -29.84 -7.99
CA MET A 577 29.65 -28.44 -8.22
C MET A 577 28.88 -27.83 -9.40
N ALA A 578 28.75 -28.54 -10.53
CA ALA A 578 28.01 -28.04 -11.70
C ALA A 578 26.53 -27.82 -11.38
N ARG A 579 25.88 -28.75 -10.66
CA ARG A 579 24.49 -28.61 -10.20
C ARG A 579 24.32 -27.46 -9.19
N PHE A 580 25.27 -27.31 -8.28
CA PHE A 580 25.31 -26.22 -7.30
C PHE A 580 25.46 -24.85 -8.00
N GLU A 581 26.33 -24.73 -9.00
CA GLU A 581 26.48 -23.49 -9.78
C GLU A 581 25.25 -23.17 -10.63
N GLU A 582 24.58 -24.18 -11.20
CA GLU A 582 23.29 -23.99 -11.88
C GLU A 582 22.20 -23.48 -10.91
N GLN A 583 22.12 -24.05 -9.70
CA GLN A 583 21.19 -23.62 -8.65
C GLN A 583 21.48 -22.19 -8.18
N LEU A 584 22.75 -21.88 -7.89
CA LEU A 584 23.22 -20.55 -7.47
C LEU A 584 22.99 -19.50 -8.56
N LYS A 585 23.21 -19.86 -9.83
CA LYS A 585 22.87 -19.02 -11.00
C LYS A 585 21.36 -18.75 -11.06
N ARG A 586 20.53 -19.79 -10.90
CA ARG A 586 19.06 -19.63 -10.92
C ARG A 586 18.57 -18.71 -9.80
N PHE A 587 19.08 -18.83 -8.58
CA PHE A 587 18.78 -17.90 -7.50
C PHE A 587 19.23 -16.46 -7.82
N ASN A 588 20.44 -16.30 -8.37
CA ASN A 588 20.96 -14.99 -8.77
C ASN A 588 20.09 -14.33 -9.85
N GLU A 589 19.65 -15.08 -10.86
CA GLU A 589 18.75 -14.58 -11.91
C GLU A 589 17.37 -14.17 -11.38
N VAL A 590 16.82 -14.92 -10.41
CA VAL A 590 15.54 -14.56 -9.77
C VAL A 590 15.71 -13.29 -8.94
N LEU A 591 16.79 -13.18 -8.15
CA LEU A 591 17.09 -11.96 -7.39
C LEU A 591 17.27 -10.74 -8.31
N ASP A 592 18.02 -10.86 -9.41
CA ASP A 592 18.18 -9.76 -10.37
C ASP A 592 16.83 -9.35 -10.99
N LYS A 593 16.01 -10.30 -11.44
CA LYS A 593 14.66 -10.02 -11.97
C LYS A 593 13.78 -9.31 -10.93
N SER A 594 13.80 -9.76 -9.67
CA SER A 594 13.04 -9.14 -8.58
C SER A 594 13.51 -7.72 -8.27
N MET A 595 14.83 -7.46 -8.27
CA MET A 595 15.38 -6.11 -8.05
C MET A 595 15.07 -5.17 -9.22
N SER A 596 15.23 -5.61 -10.48
CA SER A 596 14.89 -4.81 -11.65
C SER A 596 13.38 -4.50 -11.70
N LEU A 597 12.52 -5.46 -11.34
CA LEU A 597 11.08 -5.23 -11.21
C LEU A 597 10.77 -4.24 -10.09
N LYS A 598 11.36 -4.41 -8.89
CA LYS A 598 11.21 -3.46 -7.78
C LYS A 598 11.53 -2.03 -8.22
N PHE A 599 12.68 -1.79 -8.87
CA PHE A 599 13.06 -0.44 -9.31
C PHE A 599 12.08 0.15 -10.33
N ALA A 600 11.49 -0.66 -11.20
CA ALA A 600 10.44 -0.22 -12.12
C ALA A 600 9.12 0.11 -11.38
N VAL A 601 8.71 -0.72 -10.41
CA VAL A 601 7.51 -0.53 -9.58
C VAL A 601 7.63 0.73 -8.72
N GLU A 602 8.80 0.99 -8.11
CA GLU A 602 9.11 2.26 -7.43
C GLU A 602 9.03 3.44 -8.42
N GLY A 603 9.51 3.28 -9.66
CA GLY A 603 9.41 4.30 -10.70
C GLY A 603 7.97 4.70 -11.03
N VAL A 604 7.08 3.71 -11.14
CA VAL A 604 5.64 3.91 -11.40
C VAL A 604 4.92 4.43 -10.16
N LEU A 605 5.00 3.73 -9.02
CA LEU A 605 4.21 4.06 -7.83
C LEU A 605 4.66 5.36 -7.14
N PHE A 606 5.93 5.76 -7.23
CA PHE A 606 6.41 7.04 -6.66
C PHE A 606 6.22 8.23 -7.64
N ASP A 607 5.36 8.12 -8.64
CA ASP A 607 4.95 9.29 -9.43
C ASP A 607 4.06 10.23 -8.60
N LYS A 608 4.61 11.41 -8.27
CA LYS A 608 3.93 12.49 -7.55
C LYS A 608 2.65 12.97 -8.27
N VAL A 609 2.59 12.93 -9.60
CA VAL A 609 1.42 13.38 -10.37
C VAL A 609 0.28 12.37 -10.26
N MET A 610 0.58 11.09 -10.45
CA MET A 610 -0.35 9.99 -10.26
C MET A 610 -0.87 9.94 -8.81
N GLN A 611 0.04 9.97 -7.82
CA GLN A 611 -0.33 9.90 -6.42
C GLN A 611 -1.14 11.12 -5.95
N ALA A 612 -0.95 12.32 -6.53
CA ALA A 612 -1.79 13.47 -6.26
C ALA A 612 -3.26 13.27 -6.72
N LYS A 613 -3.48 12.59 -7.84
CA LYS A 613 -4.84 12.27 -8.33
C LYS A 613 -5.51 11.19 -7.50
N SER A 614 -4.80 10.09 -7.25
CA SER A 614 -5.30 8.99 -6.40
C SER A 614 -5.59 9.46 -4.97
N LEU A 615 -4.74 10.33 -4.39
CA LEU A 615 -5.03 11.00 -3.12
C LEU A 615 -6.33 11.80 -3.18
N MET A 616 -6.52 12.59 -4.23
CA MET A 616 -7.74 13.39 -4.40
C MET A 616 -8.99 12.50 -4.49
N PHE A 617 -8.89 11.34 -5.13
CA PHE A 617 -9.95 10.32 -5.13
C PHE A 617 -10.21 9.80 -3.72
N MET A 618 -9.18 9.36 -3.00
CA MET A 618 -9.33 8.83 -1.63
C MET A 618 -9.87 9.86 -0.64
N ARG A 619 -9.59 11.16 -0.82
CA ARG A 619 -10.26 12.25 -0.07
C ARG A 619 -11.76 12.30 -0.36
N VAL A 620 -12.19 12.14 -1.62
CA VAL A 620 -13.61 12.06 -2.00
C VAL A 620 -14.27 10.81 -1.42
N VAL A 621 -13.62 9.64 -1.49
CA VAL A 621 -14.12 8.39 -0.86
C VAL A 621 -14.24 8.57 0.66
N THR A 622 -13.27 9.24 1.30
CA THR A 622 -13.29 9.54 2.74
C THR A 622 -14.48 10.41 3.14
N VAL A 623 -14.73 11.52 2.43
CA VAL A 623 -15.88 12.40 2.69
C VAL A 623 -17.20 11.67 2.40
N TRP A 624 -17.27 10.87 1.34
CA TRP A 624 -18.43 10.05 0.99
C TRP A 624 -18.76 8.99 2.07
N LEU A 625 -17.76 8.24 2.54
CA LEU A 625 -17.90 7.24 3.60
C LEU A 625 -18.33 7.88 4.93
N LEU A 626 -17.79 9.06 5.26
CA LEU A 626 -18.24 9.87 6.40
C LEU A 626 -19.69 10.32 6.25
N ARG A 627 -20.13 10.78 5.07
CA ARG A 627 -21.55 11.13 4.83
C ARG A 627 -22.49 9.96 5.07
N ILE A 628 -22.14 8.76 4.59
CA ILE A 628 -22.93 7.55 4.80
C ILE A 628 -22.97 7.17 6.29
N GLY A 629 -21.82 7.06 6.97
CA GLY A 629 -21.77 6.65 8.37
C GLY A 629 -22.45 7.63 9.34
N THR A 630 -22.32 8.92 9.07
CA THR A 630 -22.96 10.00 9.87
C THR A 630 -24.40 10.31 9.47
N ASN A 631 -24.88 9.75 8.35
CA ASN A 631 -26.15 10.11 7.69
C ASN A 631 -26.33 11.64 7.53
N SER A 632 -25.30 12.33 7.02
CA SER A 632 -25.25 13.79 6.96
C SER A 632 -24.62 14.34 5.68
N ASP A 633 -24.73 15.64 5.44
CA ASP A 633 -24.16 16.34 4.27
C ASP A 633 -22.72 16.86 4.54
N TYR A 634 -21.95 16.10 5.32
CA TYR A 634 -20.59 16.41 5.78
C TYR A 634 -19.65 16.93 4.68
N THR A 635 -18.83 17.93 5.04
CA THR A 635 -17.66 18.44 4.31
C THR A 635 -16.58 18.80 5.34
N PRO A 636 -15.29 18.92 4.98
CA PRO A 636 -14.24 19.24 5.96
C PRO A 636 -14.46 20.56 6.74
N GLU A 637 -15.20 21.51 6.18
CA GLU A 637 -15.60 22.76 6.84
C GLU A 637 -16.61 22.55 8.00
N LYS A 638 -17.25 21.39 8.08
CA LYS A 638 -18.26 21.03 9.09
C LYS A 638 -17.66 20.08 10.12
N THR A 639 -18.01 20.26 11.39
CA THR A 639 -17.64 19.32 12.44
C THR A 639 -18.60 18.13 12.49
N VAL A 640 -18.08 16.90 12.51
CA VAL A 640 -18.88 15.70 12.82
C VAL A 640 -19.40 15.79 14.26
N LYS A 641 -20.65 15.38 14.50
CA LYS A 641 -21.20 15.23 15.85
C LYS A 641 -20.95 13.81 16.32
N LEU A 642 -20.32 13.65 17.49
CA LEU A 642 -20.04 12.35 18.11
C LEU A 642 -20.66 12.29 19.52
N PRO A 643 -21.09 11.10 19.99
CA PRO A 643 -21.11 9.82 19.27
C PRO A 643 -22.17 9.80 18.15
N LEU A 644 -21.98 8.90 17.18
CA LEU A 644 -22.99 8.52 16.19
C LEU A 644 -24.06 7.62 16.81
N SER A 645 -25.14 7.38 16.06
CA SER A 645 -26.26 6.49 16.38
C SER A 645 -25.81 5.02 16.57
N ASP A 646 -26.38 4.34 17.56
CA ASP A 646 -26.26 2.88 17.71
C ASP A 646 -27.00 2.13 16.57
N GLU A 647 -28.09 2.72 16.07
CA GLU A 647 -28.72 2.30 14.81
C GLU A 647 -27.88 2.81 13.63
N GLN A 648 -26.88 2.00 13.25
CA GLN A 648 -25.97 2.27 12.14
C GLN A 648 -26.70 2.13 10.79
N PRO A 649 -26.53 3.05 9.83
CA PRO A 649 -27.19 2.98 8.52
C PRO A 649 -26.90 1.67 7.79
N ALA A 650 -27.94 0.99 7.29
CA ALA A 650 -27.80 -0.28 6.55
C ALA A 650 -26.82 -0.14 5.37
N ALA A 651 -26.93 0.96 4.61
CA ALA A 651 -26.03 1.25 3.51
C ALA A 651 -24.55 1.50 3.91
N PHE A 652 -24.23 1.66 5.20
CA PHE A 652 -22.86 1.60 5.71
C PHE A 652 -22.42 0.16 5.98
N LYS A 653 -23.23 -0.59 6.74
CA LYS A 653 -22.94 -1.97 7.19
C LYS A 653 -22.55 -2.91 6.05
N PHE A 654 -23.24 -2.78 4.92
CA PHE A 654 -23.09 -3.66 3.75
C PHE A 654 -22.06 -3.18 2.72
N LEU A 655 -21.36 -2.06 2.93
CA LEU A 655 -20.22 -1.70 2.07
C LEU A 655 -19.09 -2.72 2.21
N PRO A 656 -18.35 -3.04 1.13
CA PRO A 656 -17.13 -3.85 1.22
C PRO A 656 -16.07 -3.22 2.16
N GLU A 657 -15.29 -4.04 2.85
CA GLU A 657 -14.17 -3.58 3.68
C GLU A 657 -13.11 -2.81 2.87
N TYR A 658 -12.95 -3.14 1.57
CA TYR A 658 -11.98 -2.46 0.71
C TYR A 658 -12.23 -0.96 0.57
N VAL A 659 -13.48 -0.50 0.73
CA VAL A 659 -13.83 0.94 0.72
C VAL A 659 -13.02 1.73 1.76
N LEU A 660 -12.73 1.11 2.91
CA LEU A 660 -11.89 1.70 3.96
C LEU A 660 -10.43 1.24 3.87
N GLU A 661 -10.15 0.00 3.44
CA GLU A 661 -8.77 -0.44 3.24
C GLU A 661 -8.03 0.41 2.21
N ASP A 662 -8.66 0.77 1.09
CA ASP A 662 -8.01 1.51 0.01
C ASP A 662 -7.66 2.95 0.42
N ILE A 663 -8.55 3.62 1.18
CA ILE A 663 -8.26 4.91 1.81
C ILE A 663 -6.97 4.78 2.64
N VAL A 664 -6.97 3.83 3.59
CA VAL A 664 -5.86 3.72 4.54
C VAL A 664 -4.57 3.25 3.86
N GLY A 665 -4.66 2.33 2.89
CA GLY A 665 -3.53 1.84 2.10
C GLY A 665 -2.85 2.97 1.33
N ASN A 666 -3.65 3.81 0.66
CA ASN A 666 -3.17 4.94 -0.13
C ASN A 666 -2.51 6.03 0.72
N PHE A 667 -3.19 6.52 1.77
CA PHE A 667 -2.60 7.53 2.65
C PHE A 667 -1.32 7.02 3.35
N ASN A 668 -1.31 5.76 3.80
CA ASN A 668 -0.10 5.15 4.39
C ASN A 668 1.04 5.04 3.37
N PHE A 669 0.73 4.73 2.11
CA PHE A 669 1.72 4.71 1.03
C PHE A 669 2.32 6.11 0.81
N ILE A 670 1.48 7.14 0.72
CA ILE A 670 1.93 8.51 0.45
C ILE A 670 2.72 9.07 1.64
N PHE A 671 2.28 8.88 2.88
CA PHE A 671 3.04 9.29 4.08
C PHE A 671 4.44 8.64 4.13
N ARG A 672 4.55 7.37 3.73
CA ARG A 672 5.80 6.60 3.80
C ARG A 672 6.77 6.89 2.65
N TYR A 673 6.26 7.06 1.42
CA TYR A 673 7.10 7.08 0.21
C TYR A 673 7.06 8.39 -0.58
N VAL A 674 5.97 9.18 -0.48
CA VAL A 674 5.79 10.38 -1.31
C VAL A 674 5.20 11.58 -0.51
N PRO A 675 5.67 11.87 0.72
CA PRO A 675 4.97 12.77 1.66
C PRO A 675 4.87 14.23 1.19
N GLU A 676 5.67 14.66 0.21
CA GLU A 676 5.54 15.95 -0.45
C GLU A 676 4.13 16.20 -1.00
N VAL A 677 3.47 15.17 -1.52
CA VAL A 677 2.11 15.26 -2.10
C VAL A 677 1.10 15.65 -1.03
N MET A 678 1.23 15.11 0.19
CA MET A 678 0.34 15.47 1.30
C MET A 678 0.50 16.91 1.75
N ILE A 679 1.70 17.51 1.64
CA ILE A 679 1.94 18.89 2.12
C ILE A 679 1.08 19.92 1.36
N SER A 680 0.78 19.68 0.08
CA SER A 680 -0.10 20.54 -0.73
C SER A 680 -1.59 20.18 -0.64
N ALA A 681 -1.94 19.06 -0.01
CA ALA A 681 -3.27 18.45 -0.06
C ALA A 681 -3.85 18.06 1.32
N VAL A 682 -3.26 18.56 2.42
CA VAL A 682 -3.75 18.31 3.79
C VAL A 682 -5.22 18.68 3.92
N GLY A 683 -6.01 17.76 4.50
CA GLY A 683 -7.42 17.97 4.80
C GLY A 683 -7.81 17.28 6.10
N ASP A 684 -8.73 17.89 6.83
CA ASP A 684 -9.19 17.41 8.13
C ASP A 684 -10.06 16.15 8.02
N GLU A 685 -10.53 15.77 6.81
CA GLU A 685 -11.37 14.59 6.62
C GLU A 685 -10.70 13.27 7.05
N VAL A 686 -9.36 13.17 6.99
CA VAL A 686 -8.62 11.99 7.48
C VAL A 686 -8.70 11.88 9.01
N ILE A 687 -8.58 13.02 9.69
CA ILE A 687 -8.69 13.09 11.16
C ILE A 687 -10.14 12.85 11.57
N ALA A 688 -11.11 13.40 10.82
CA ALA A 688 -12.53 13.13 10.99
C ALA A 688 -12.85 11.64 10.85
N LEU A 689 -12.31 10.96 9.81
CA LEU A 689 -12.49 9.53 9.56
C LEU A 689 -12.00 8.69 10.74
N CYS A 690 -10.72 8.84 11.11
CA CYS A 690 -10.12 8.02 12.16
C CYS A 690 -10.82 8.23 13.51
N ILE A 691 -11.06 9.48 13.92
CA ILE A 691 -11.71 9.76 15.22
C ILE A 691 -13.16 9.27 15.24
N THR A 692 -13.92 9.48 14.16
CA THR A 692 -15.33 9.05 14.08
C THR A 692 -15.45 7.55 14.26
N PHE A 693 -14.68 6.76 13.51
CA PHE A 693 -14.79 5.30 13.52
C PHE A 693 -13.97 4.60 14.62
N LEU A 694 -13.05 5.30 15.31
CA LEU A 694 -12.47 4.82 16.58
C LEU A 694 -13.40 5.13 17.78
N THR A 695 -14.15 6.24 17.75
CA THR A 695 -15.16 6.55 18.78
C THR A 695 -16.36 5.60 18.67
N ASN A 696 -16.95 5.52 17.47
CA ASN A 696 -18.06 4.62 17.15
C ASN A 696 -17.55 3.31 16.53
N SER A 697 -16.60 2.68 17.20
CA SER A 697 -15.94 1.44 16.78
C SER A 697 -16.88 0.27 16.46
N GLU A 698 -18.12 0.24 16.98
CA GLU A 698 -19.12 -0.75 16.60
C GLU A 698 -19.53 -0.70 15.11
N TYR A 699 -19.24 0.40 14.39
CA TYR A 699 -19.50 0.54 12.95
C TYR A 699 -18.62 -0.36 12.08
N ILE A 700 -17.50 -0.87 12.61
CA ILE A 700 -16.54 -1.71 11.87
C ILE A 700 -16.34 -3.00 12.65
N LYS A 701 -16.73 -4.14 12.08
CA LYS A 701 -16.63 -5.45 12.73
C LYS A 701 -15.19 -5.95 12.84
N ASN A 702 -14.37 -5.69 11.83
CA ASN A 702 -12.99 -6.19 11.74
C ASN A 702 -12.02 -5.36 12.61
N PRO A 703 -11.42 -5.92 13.68
CA PRO A 703 -10.50 -5.18 14.55
C PRO A 703 -9.19 -4.81 13.85
N TYR A 704 -8.75 -5.56 12.83
CA TYR A 704 -7.57 -5.21 12.03
C TYR A 704 -7.85 -4.03 11.08
N LEU A 705 -9.11 -3.81 10.69
CA LEU A 705 -9.50 -2.63 9.92
C LEU A 705 -9.63 -1.39 10.83
N LYS A 706 -10.09 -1.55 12.09
CA LYS A 706 -9.96 -0.52 13.13
C LYS A 706 -8.49 -0.16 13.39
N ALA A 707 -7.61 -1.15 13.52
CA ALA A 707 -6.18 -0.96 13.77
C ALA A 707 -5.52 -0.10 12.70
N LYS A 708 -5.85 -0.32 11.42
CA LYS A 708 -5.38 0.49 10.28
C LYS A 708 -5.68 2.00 10.46
N LEU A 709 -6.78 2.39 11.12
CA LEU A 709 -7.08 3.81 11.45
C LEU A 709 -6.07 4.41 12.44
N VAL A 710 -5.58 3.62 13.40
CA VAL A 710 -4.50 4.05 14.32
C VAL A 710 -3.19 4.17 13.56
N SER A 711 -2.83 3.19 12.73
CA SER A 711 -1.62 3.24 11.91
C SER A 711 -1.63 4.46 10.99
N LEU A 712 -2.79 4.85 10.47
CA LEU A 712 -2.99 6.05 9.66
C LEU A 712 -2.72 7.35 10.44
N LEU A 713 -3.20 7.44 11.69
CA LEU A 713 -2.87 8.56 12.59
C LEU A 713 -1.37 8.59 12.92
N PHE A 714 -0.78 7.44 13.26
CA PHE A 714 0.64 7.29 13.60
C PHE A 714 1.57 7.68 12.44
N HIS A 715 1.33 7.18 11.22
CA HIS A 715 2.09 7.59 10.04
C HIS A 715 1.94 9.09 9.75
N GLY A 716 0.77 9.66 10.04
CA GLY A 716 0.52 11.09 9.98
C GLY A 716 1.35 11.94 10.95
N THR A 717 1.90 11.36 12.03
CA THR A 717 2.79 12.05 12.99
C THR A 717 4.28 11.93 12.66
N TRP A 718 4.67 11.16 11.64
CA TRP A 718 6.09 10.93 11.32
C TRP A 718 6.81 12.23 10.88
N PRO A 719 7.97 12.60 11.48
CA PRO A 719 8.67 13.85 11.15
C PRO A 719 9.08 13.96 9.68
N ILE A 720 8.67 15.04 9.00
CA ILE A 720 8.82 15.24 7.56
C ILE A 720 9.36 16.65 7.27
N TYR A 721 10.56 16.74 6.67
CA TYR A 721 11.31 17.98 6.42
C TYR A 721 11.44 18.86 7.68
N HIS A 722 10.71 19.99 7.74
CA HIS A 722 10.68 20.92 8.87
C HIS A 722 9.50 20.66 9.83
N ARG A 723 8.56 19.76 9.49
CA ARG A 723 7.44 19.39 10.35
C ARG A 723 7.87 18.30 11.32
N THR A 724 8.32 18.71 12.50
CA THR A 724 8.77 17.80 13.58
C THR A 724 7.66 16.92 14.16
N LYS A 725 6.39 17.27 13.94
CA LYS A 725 5.19 16.48 14.27
C LYS A 725 4.52 15.80 13.07
N GLY A 726 5.19 15.75 11.92
CA GLY A 726 4.63 15.21 10.68
C GLY A 726 3.52 16.06 10.05
N VAL A 727 2.71 15.43 9.21
CA VAL A 727 1.68 16.15 8.42
C VAL A 727 0.46 16.48 9.26
N LEU A 728 -0.04 15.52 10.06
CA LEU A 728 -1.28 15.65 10.83
C LEU A 728 -1.07 16.23 12.23
N GLY A 729 0.15 16.14 12.79
CA GLY A 729 0.38 16.39 14.21
C GLY A 729 -0.02 17.78 14.71
N ASP A 730 0.06 18.83 13.89
CA ASP A 730 -0.40 20.18 14.27
C ASP A 730 -1.93 20.26 14.36
N ALA A 731 -2.64 19.62 13.42
CA ALA A 731 -4.11 19.54 13.44
C ALA A 731 -4.62 18.62 14.58
N LEU A 732 -3.93 17.51 14.84
CA LEU A 732 -4.19 16.64 15.99
C LEU A 732 -3.90 17.33 17.33
N THR A 733 -2.90 18.22 17.38
CA THR A 733 -2.61 19.02 18.59
C THR A 733 -3.62 20.15 18.79
N GLY A 734 -4.04 20.83 17.71
CA GLY A 734 -4.70 22.13 17.79
C GLY A 734 -6.22 22.14 17.56
N THR A 735 -6.79 21.21 16.79
CA THR A 735 -8.22 21.28 16.43
C THR A 735 -9.13 20.92 17.61
N LYS A 736 -10.24 21.67 17.76
CA LYS A 736 -11.26 21.39 18.80
C LYS A 736 -11.81 19.97 18.70
N PHE A 737 -12.05 19.48 17.48
CA PHE A 737 -12.60 18.14 17.26
C PHE A 737 -11.64 17.03 17.72
N ALA A 738 -10.33 17.16 17.47
CA ALA A 738 -9.35 16.24 18.03
C ALA A 738 -9.30 16.36 19.56
N ASN A 739 -9.19 17.58 20.09
CA ASN A 739 -9.15 17.86 21.53
C ASN A 739 -10.37 17.32 22.31
N ASP A 740 -11.53 17.21 21.68
CA ASP A 740 -12.77 16.74 22.31
C ASP A 740 -12.94 15.21 22.29
N HIS A 741 -12.33 14.50 21.33
CA HIS A 741 -12.67 13.09 21.05
C HIS A 741 -11.48 12.14 20.89
N LEU A 742 -10.32 12.60 20.39
CA LEU A 742 -9.20 11.73 19.99
C LEU A 742 -8.66 10.87 21.14
N LEU A 743 -8.43 11.46 22.31
CA LEU A 743 -7.82 10.76 23.44
C LEU A 743 -8.76 9.69 24.03
N HIS A 744 -10.07 9.97 24.12
CA HIS A 744 -11.05 8.96 24.51
C HIS A 744 -11.13 7.82 23.49
N ALA A 745 -11.18 8.13 22.19
CA ALA A 745 -11.20 7.12 21.13
C ALA A 745 -9.96 6.20 21.15
N LEU A 746 -8.77 6.77 21.39
CA LEU A 746 -7.53 6.01 21.53
C LEU A 746 -7.53 5.11 22.77
N MET A 747 -8.00 5.60 23.94
CA MET A 747 -8.13 4.76 25.14
C MET A 747 -9.20 3.67 24.98
N LYS A 748 -10.33 3.96 24.32
CA LYS A 748 -11.38 2.98 24.03
C LYS A 748 -10.84 1.85 23.18
N PHE A 749 -10.17 2.18 22.08
CA PHE A 749 -9.61 1.16 21.20
C PHE A 749 -8.42 0.41 21.83
N TYR A 750 -7.63 1.06 22.71
CA TYR A 750 -6.62 0.38 23.54
C TYR A 750 -7.23 -0.74 24.39
N ILE A 751 -8.44 -0.55 24.94
CA ILE A 751 -9.18 -1.58 25.67
C ILE A 751 -9.71 -2.67 24.71
N GLU A 752 -10.30 -2.30 23.57
CA GLU A 752 -10.87 -3.25 22.60
C GLU A 752 -9.85 -4.25 22.07
N VAL A 753 -8.60 -3.85 21.80
CA VAL A 753 -7.57 -4.75 21.25
C VAL A 753 -7.05 -5.81 22.22
N GLU A 754 -7.53 -5.87 23.47
CA GLU A 754 -7.24 -7.01 24.36
C GLU A 754 -7.91 -8.32 23.87
N SER A 755 -8.98 -8.22 23.06
CA SER A 755 -9.65 -9.40 22.49
C SER A 755 -10.04 -9.14 21.03
N THR A 756 -9.16 -9.48 20.10
CA THR A 756 -9.44 -9.41 18.65
C THR A 756 -10.01 -10.72 18.08
N GLY A 757 -10.05 -11.79 18.89
CA GLY A 757 -10.58 -13.10 18.52
C GLY A 757 -9.65 -13.98 17.68
N ALA A 758 -8.49 -13.46 17.28
CA ALA A 758 -7.54 -14.16 16.42
C ALA A 758 -6.48 -14.95 17.20
N HIS A 759 -5.93 -16.01 16.59
CA HIS A 759 -4.85 -16.81 17.20
C HIS A 759 -3.56 -16.01 17.45
N THR A 760 -3.32 -14.92 16.72
CA THR A 760 -2.15 -14.02 16.88
C THR A 760 -2.41 -12.81 17.80
N GLN A 761 -3.63 -12.65 18.32
CA GLN A 761 -4.10 -11.43 19.02
C GLN A 761 -3.14 -10.93 20.10
N PHE A 762 -2.48 -11.85 20.80
CA PHE A 762 -1.57 -11.56 21.90
C PHE A 762 -0.34 -10.74 21.48
N TYR A 763 0.20 -10.96 20.27
CA TYR A 763 1.32 -10.18 19.74
C TYR A 763 0.84 -8.96 18.95
N ASP A 764 -0.28 -9.09 18.23
CA ASP A 764 -0.84 -8.01 17.43
C ASP A 764 -1.24 -6.80 18.28
N LYS A 765 -1.84 -7.02 19.47
CA LYS A 765 -2.28 -5.94 20.37
C LYS A 765 -1.15 -4.98 20.73
N PHE A 766 0.06 -5.50 20.97
CA PHE A 766 1.19 -4.69 21.43
C PHE A 766 1.70 -3.73 20.34
N ASN A 767 1.70 -4.15 19.08
CA ASN A 767 2.05 -3.28 17.96
C ASN A 767 1.06 -2.13 17.82
N ILE A 768 -0.24 -2.42 17.92
CA ILE A 768 -1.31 -1.41 17.86
C ILE A 768 -1.19 -0.44 19.05
N ARG A 769 -0.91 -0.95 20.25
CA ARG A 769 -0.73 -0.15 21.47
C ARG A 769 0.51 0.75 21.40
N TYR A 770 1.60 0.30 20.79
CA TYR A 770 2.75 1.15 20.44
C TYR A 770 2.32 2.32 19.53
N GLU A 771 1.56 2.07 18.46
CA GLU A 771 1.08 3.14 17.56
C GLU A 771 0.17 4.15 18.29
N ILE A 772 -0.74 3.66 19.15
CA ILE A 772 -1.56 4.51 20.04
C ILE A 772 -0.68 5.43 20.89
N PHE A 773 0.36 4.89 21.53
CA PHE A 773 1.26 5.65 22.39
C PHE A 773 2.04 6.73 21.62
N GLN A 774 2.48 6.46 20.39
CA GLN A 774 3.14 7.47 19.55
C GLN A 774 2.22 8.64 19.19
N VAL A 775 0.94 8.36 18.89
CA VAL A 775 -0.07 9.42 18.65
C VAL A 775 -0.31 10.23 19.94
N ILE A 776 -0.41 9.57 21.10
CA ILE A 776 -0.55 10.23 22.39
C ILE A 776 0.66 11.14 22.69
N LYS A 777 1.91 10.67 22.46
CA LYS A 777 3.13 11.49 22.62
C LYS A 777 3.09 12.77 21.77
N CYS A 778 2.61 12.69 20.54
CA CYS A 778 2.52 13.84 19.63
C CYS A 778 1.60 14.94 20.19
N ILE A 779 0.40 14.55 20.65
CA ILE A 779 -0.63 15.47 21.13
C ILE A 779 -0.42 15.95 22.58
N TRP A 780 0.37 15.25 23.40
CA TRP A 780 0.61 15.54 24.83
C TRP A 780 1.21 16.92 25.12
N THR A 781 1.69 17.60 24.08
CA THR A 781 2.16 18.99 24.13
C THR A 781 1.04 20.01 24.34
N ASN A 782 -0.24 19.64 24.14
CA ASN A 782 -1.41 20.48 24.44
C ASN A 782 -2.05 20.06 25.78
N ASP A 783 -2.12 20.98 26.75
CA ASP A 783 -2.70 20.74 28.08
C ASP A 783 -4.21 20.46 28.08
N VAL A 784 -4.95 20.80 27.01
CA VAL A 784 -6.38 20.45 26.89
C VAL A 784 -6.58 18.92 26.95
N TYR A 785 -5.66 18.13 26.37
CA TYR A 785 -5.72 16.67 26.47
C TYR A 785 -5.52 16.17 27.91
N LYS A 786 -4.68 16.84 28.70
CA LYS A 786 -4.49 16.53 30.12
C LYS A 786 -5.75 16.86 30.92
N GLN A 787 -6.34 18.03 30.67
CA GLN A 787 -7.63 18.43 31.27
C GLN A 787 -8.76 17.45 30.94
N ARG A 788 -8.82 16.96 29.69
CA ARG A 788 -9.76 15.91 29.25
C ARG A 788 -9.51 14.59 29.98
N LEU A 789 -8.26 14.16 30.13
CA LEU A 789 -7.95 12.94 30.89
C LEU A 789 -8.38 13.07 32.36
N THR A 790 -8.19 14.23 32.98
CA THR A 790 -8.67 14.56 34.35
C THR A 790 -10.20 14.70 34.46
N GLN A 791 -10.90 14.89 33.33
CA GLN A 791 -12.35 14.81 33.26
C GLN A 791 -12.78 13.33 33.19
N GLU A 792 -12.22 12.56 32.25
CA GLU A 792 -12.53 11.14 32.04
C GLU A 792 -12.34 10.31 33.31
N SER A 793 -11.26 10.52 34.08
CA SER A 793 -11.02 9.77 35.32
C SER A 793 -11.95 10.14 36.49
N LYS A 794 -12.84 11.13 36.30
CA LYS A 794 -13.87 11.56 37.27
C LYS A 794 -15.30 11.32 36.80
N THR A 795 -15.56 11.33 35.50
CA THR A 795 -16.90 11.11 34.93
C THR A 795 -17.10 9.68 34.42
N ASN A 796 -16.04 9.06 33.90
CA ASN A 796 -16.06 7.74 33.26
C ASN A 796 -15.13 6.77 34.02
N THR A 797 -15.20 6.78 35.36
CA THR A 797 -14.20 6.19 36.25
C THR A 797 -13.92 4.72 35.96
N ASP A 798 -14.92 3.87 35.79
CA ASP A 798 -14.71 2.43 35.52
C ASP A 798 -14.07 2.16 34.14
N PHE A 799 -14.37 2.99 33.13
CA PHE A 799 -13.69 2.95 31.83
C PHE A 799 -12.22 3.34 31.96
N PHE A 800 -11.92 4.39 32.72
CA PHE A 800 -10.54 4.82 32.98
C PHE A 800 -9.76 3.79 33.82
N LEU A 801 -10.37 3.23 34.87
CA LEU A 801 -9.79 2.14 35.67
C LEU A 801 -9.48 0.91 34.80
N ARG A 802 -10.37 0.56 33.85
CA ARG A 802 -10.12 -0.55 32.91
C ARG A 802 -8.96 -0.26 31.96
N PHE A 803 -8.82 0.98 31.47
CA PHE A 803 -7.65 1.40 30.68
C PHE A 803 -6.35 1.27 31.49
N VAL A 804 -6.31 1.82 32.72
CA VAL A 804 -5.13 1.73 33.60
C VAL A 804 -4.80 0.28 33.98
N ASN A 805 -5.81 -0.55 34.27
CA ASN A 805 -5.62 -1.97 34.56
C ASN A 805 -4.91 -2.72 33.41
N LEU A 806 -5.35 -2.49 32.16
CA LEU A 806 -4.72 -3.11 30.99
C LEU A 806 -3.32 -2.55 30.73
N LEU A 807 -3.10 -1.24 30.93
CA LEU A 807 -1.78 -0.61 30.86
C LEU A 807 -0.79 -1.24 31.84
N LEU A 808 -1.21 -1.51 33.07
CA LEU A 808 -0.38 -2.15 34.10
C LEU A 808 -0.10 -3.63 33.81
N ASN A 809 -1.09 -4.36 33.28
CA ASN A 809 -0.91 -5.74 32.84
C ASN A 809 0.12 -5.84 31.70
N ASP A 810 0.04 -4.95 30.72
CA ASP A 810 1.02 -4.85 29.63
C ASP A 810 2.40 -4.42 30.14
N ALA A 811 2.49 -3.39 30.99
CA ALA A 811 3.74 -2.93 31.58
C ALA A 811 4.46 -4.06 32.33
N THR A 812 3.73 -4.79 33.18
CA THR A 812 4.25 -5.92 33.96
C THR A 812 4.74 -7.05 33.04
N TYR A 813 3.94 -7.43 32.03
CA TYR A 813 4.27 -8.54 31.15
C TYR A 813 5.50 -8.24 30.28
N VAL A 814 5.50 -7.09 29.60
CA VAL A 814 6.55 -6.75 28.64
C VAL A 814 7.88 -6.53 29.35
N LEU A 815 7.86 -5.92 30.55
CA LEU A 815 9.03 -5.74 31.38
C LEU A 815 9.61 -7.08 31.88
N ASP A 816 8.79 -8.01 32.40
CA ASP A 816 9.25 -9.34 32.83
C ASP A 816 9.84 -10.12 31.64
N GLU A 817 9.16 -10.13 30.48
CA GLU A 817 9.69 -10.76 29.27
C GLU A 817 11.01 -10.13 28.79
N ALA A 818 11.14 -8.81 28.81
CA ALA A 818 12.37 -8.13 28.40
C ALA A 818 13.53 -8.40 29.39
N LEU A 819 13.29 -8.17 30.69
CA LEU A 819 14.31 -8.32 31.73
C LEU A 819 14.73 -9.78 31.92
N THR A 820 13.86 -10.75 31.66
CA THR A 820 14.24 -12.19 31.68
C THR A 820 15.05 -12.64 30.48
N LYS A 821 15.07 -11.90 29.34
CA LYS A 821 15.93 -12.27 28.20
C LYS A 821 17.40 -11.91 28.46
N PHE A 822 17.67 -10.81 29.17
CA PHE A 822 19.05 -10.34 29.36
C PHE A 822 19.97 -11.34 30.09
N PRO A 823 19.53 -12.06 31.15
CA PRO A 823 20.31 -13.15 31.73
C PRO A 823 20.61 -14.26 30.73
N LYS A 824 19.63 -14.72 29.93
CA LYS A 824 19.89 -15.75 28.90
C LYS A 824 20.89 -15.26 27.85
N ILE A 825 20.80 -14.00 27.43
CA ILE A 825 21.76 -13.39 26.49
C ILE A 825 23.16 -13.30 27.13
N HIS A 826 23.26 -12.85 28.38
CA HIS A 826 24.52 -12.81 29.13
C HIS A 826 25.18 -14.19 29.22
N ASP A 827 24.40 -15.21 29.58
CA ASP A 827 24.89 -16.56 29.81
C ASP A 827 25.32 -17.22 28.49
N LEU A 828 24.54 -17.09 27.41
CA LEU A 828 24.94 -17.52 26.06
C LEU A 828 26.18 -16.77 25.54
N GLN A 829 26.28 -15.46 25.77
CA GLN A 829 27.48 -14.68 25.43
C GLN A 829 28.70 -15.11 26.26
N ALA A 830 28.51 -15.49 27.54
CA ALA A 830 29.57 -16.01 28.39
C ALA A 830 30.04 -17.40 27.95
N GLU A 831 29.13 -18.29 27.56
CA GLU A 831 29.44 -19.62 27.02
C GLU A 831 30.14 -19.55 25.65
N LEU A 832 29.65 -18.72 24.72
CA LEU A 832 30.27 -18.54 23.39
C LEU A 832 31.63 -17.82 23.45
N ARG A 833 31.94 -17.14 24.56
CA ARG A 833 33.28 -16.63 24.89
C ARG A 833 34.23 -17.67 25.48
N GLN A 834 33.77 -18.87 25.86
CA GLN A 834 34.66 -19.92 26.34
C GLN A 834 35.51 -20.50 25.19
N THR A 835 36.68 -21.03 25.54
CA THR A 835 37.68 -21.51 24.58
C THR A 835 37.09 -22.59 23.66
N PRO A 836 37.32 -22.57 22.32
CA PRO A 836 36.70 -23.49 21.34
C PRO A 836 37.07 -24.99 21.48
N SER A 837 37.71 -25.37 22.59
CA SER A 837 37.91 -26.75 23.02
C SER A 837 36.80 -27.29 23.94
N SER A 838 35.78 -26.48 24.29
CA SER A 838 34.70 -26.86 25.23
C SER A 838 33.33 -27.10 24.60
N LEU A 839 33.15 -26.77 23.31
CA LEU A 839 31.90 -26.95 22.56
C LEU A 839 32.23 -27.53 21.18
N THR A 840 31.42 -28.49 20.71
CA THR A 840 31.49 -28.96 19.32
C THR A 840 31.02 -27.87 18.34
N PRO A 841 31.37 -27.98 17.04
CA PRO A 841 30.87 -27.04 16.03
C PRO A 841 29.34 -26.97 15.95
N GLU A 842 28.65 -28.10 16.14
CA GLU A 842 27.18 -28.17 16.10
C GLU A 842 26.54 -27.50 17.31
N GLU A 843 26.99 -27.81 18.53
CA GLU A 843 26.55 -27.11 19.76
C GLU A 843 26.81 -25.61 19.70
N ARG A 844 27.94 -25.20 19.11
CA ARG A 844 28.28 -23.80 18.90
C ARG A 844 27.26 -23.12 17.96
N THR A 845 26.96 -23.70 16.80
CA THR A 845 25.96 -23.15 15.88
C THR A 845 24.58 -23.09 16.52
N THR A 846 24.15 -24.13 17.25
CA THR A 846 22.88 -24.10 17.99
C THR A 846 22.83 -22.96 19.02
N LYS A 847 23.92 -22.71 19.76
CA LYS A 847 23.99 -21.60 20.72
C LYS A 847 24.05 -20.22 20.05
N GLU A 848 24.65 -20.11 18.86
CA GLU A 848 24.64 -18.88 18.05
C GLU A 848 23.23 -18.59 17.50
N GLU A 849 22.45 -19.62 17.11
CA GLU A 849 21.04 -19.49 16.70
C GLU A 849 20.11 -19.16 17.90
N GLU A 850 20.30 -19.80 19.05
CA GLU A 850 19.58 -19.47 20.28
C GLU A 850 19.88 -18.04 20.76
N LEU A 851 21.13 -17.59 20.65
CA LEU A 851 21.52 -16.22 20.98
C LEU A 851 20.82 -15.23 20.05
N ALA A 852 20.90 -15.42 18.72
CA ALA A 852 20.24 -14.54 17.76
C ALA A 852 18.71 -14.46 17.99
N THR A 853 18.10 -15.58 18.38
CA THR A 853 16.67 -15.64 18.74
C THR A 853 16.36 -14.85 20.01
N ALA A 854 17.15 -15.01 21.07
CA ALA A 854 16.98 -14.28 22.33
C ALA A 854 17.23 -12.78 22.17
N GLU A 855 18.26 -12.40 21.40
CA GLU A 855 18.60 -11.01 21.07
C GLU A 855 17.47 -10.30 20.33
N GLY A 856 16.85 -10.95 19.33
CA GLY A 856 15.71 -10.40 18.59
C GLY A 856 14.47 -10.20 19.47
N GLN A 857 14.19 -11.15 20.38
CA GLN A 857 13.11 -11.01 21.35
C GLN A 857 13.37 -9.86 22.34
N ALA A 858 14.58 -9.76 22.90
CA ALA A 858 14.94 -8.70 23.83
C ALA A 858 14.82 -7.30 23.20
N GLN A 859 15.28 -7.14 21.96
CA GLN A 859 15.14 -5.88 21.21
C GLN A 859 13.67 -5.50 21.00
N SER A 860 12.82 -6.47 20.60
CA SER A 860 11.40 -6.24 20.36
C SER A 860 10.64 -5.87 21.63
N TYR A 861 10.88 -6.56 22.75
CA TYR A 861 10.21 -6.27 24.02
C TYR A 861 10.73 -4.99 24.68
N MET A 862 12.03 -4.64 24.57
CA MET A 862 12.53 -3.40 25.15
C MET A 862 12.00 -2.14 24.46
N GLN A 863 11.81 -2.15 23.14
CA GLN A 863 11.16 -1.04 22.43
C GLN A 863 9.78 -0.74 23.05
N LEU A 864 9.01 -1.79 23.33
CA LEU A 864 7.67 -1.71 23.92
C LEU A 864 7.70 -1.38 25.42
N THR A 865 8.69 -1.89 26.16
CA THR A 865 8.94 -1.53 27.58
C THR A 865 9.17 -0.04 27.73
N ASN A 866 10.12 0.50 26.96
CA ASN A 866 10.49 1.92 26.98
C ASN A 866 9.28 2.82 26.69
N GLU A 867 8.45 2.45 25.72
CA GLU A 867 7.22 3.20 25.40
C GLU A 867 6.17 3.10 26.50
N THR A 868 5.96 1.92 27.08
CA THR A 868 4.94 1.72 28.12
C THR A 868 5.31 2.43 29.43
N VAL A 869 6.58 2.38 29.84
CA VAL A 869 7.09 3.14 30.99
C VAL A 869 7.03 4.65 30.75
N SER A 870 7.37 5.09 29.53
CA SER A 870 7.23 6.49 29.12
C SER A 870 5.76 6.97 29.20
N MET A 871 4.79 6.15 28.80
CA MET A 871 3.36 6.45 29.00
C MET A 871 2.96 6.50 30.47
N MET A 872 3.36 5.51 31.27
CA MET A 872 3.07 5.51 32.70
C MET A 872 3.56 6.79 33.36
N LYS A 873 4.81 7.19 33.11
CA LYS A 873 5.40 8.45 33.59
C LYS A 873 4.61 9.70 33.20
N LEU A 874 4.06 9.76 31.98
CA LEU A 874 3.21 10.89 31.54
C LEU A 874 1.84 10.91 32.23
N PHE A 875 1.20 9.74 32.38
CA PHE A 875 -0.11 9.63 33.02
C PHE A 875 -0.05 9.81 34.53
N THR A 876 0.91 9.18 35.23
CA THR A 876 1.07 9.32 36.69
C THR A 876 1.37 10.76 37.10
N LYS A 877 2.14 11.51 36.29
CA LYS A 877 2.39 12.94 36.49
C LYS A 877 1.13 13.82 36.37
N THR A 878 0.10 13.32 35.69
CA THR A 878 -1.13 14.06 35.39
C THR A 878 -2.29 13.65 36.30
N LEU A 879 -2.37 12.35 36.66
CA LEU A 879 -3.48 11.72 37.37
C LEU A 879 -3.02 10.81 38.52
N SER A 880 -2.09 11.27 39.36
CA SER A 880 -1.57 10.47 40.48
C SER A 880 -2.69 9.81 41.30
N GLY A 881 -3.68 10.58 41.76
CA GLY A 881 -4.84 10.09 42.51
C GLY A 881 -5.78 9.11 41.79
N SER A 882 -5.58 8.83 40.50
CA SER A 882 -6.30 7.76 39.77
C SER A 882 -5.48 6.47 39.63
N PHE A 883 -4.16 6.53 39.84
CA PHE A 883 -3.30 5.34 39.98
C PHE A 883 -3.22 4.85 41.44
N THR A 884 -3.62 5.69 42.41
CA THR A 884 -3.56 5.37 43.85
C THR A 884 -4.93 5.04 44.48
N MET A 885 -5.92 4.70 43.63
CA MET A 885 -7.21 4.15 44.06
C MET A 885 -7.04 2.70 44.58
N PRO A 886 -7.78 2.28 45.62
CA PRO A 886 -7.58 0.98 46.29
C PRO A 886 -7.58 -0.24 45.36
N GLU A 887 -8.40 -0.24 44.30
CA GLU A 887 -8.54 -1.37 43.37
C GLU A 887 -7.32 -1.59 42.44
N ILE A 888 -6.39 -0.64 42.43
CA ILE A 888 -5.25 -0.61 41.51
C ILE A 888 -3.92 -0.37 42.24
N VAL A 889 -3.91 0.35 43.36
CA VAL A 889 -2.69 0.87 44.01
C VAL A 889 -1.67 -0.22 44.37
N ASP A 890 -2.09 -1.33 44.97
CA ASP A 890 -1.20 -2.44 45.34
C ASP A 890 -0.54 -3.09 44.12
N ARG A 891 -1.24 -3.12 42.99
CA ARG A 891 -0.73 -3.66 41.72
C ARG A 891 0.17 -2.67 40.98
N VAL A 892 0.04 -1.36 41.24
CA VAL A 892 1.03 -0.37 40.79
C VAL A 892 2.30 -0.51 41.61
N ALA A 893 2.18 -0.55 42.95
CA ALA A 893 3.28 -0.72 43.89
C ALA A 893 4.10 -1.99 43.58
N ALA A 894 3.50 -3.18 43.67
CA ALA A 894 4.18 -4.44 43.41
C ALA A 894 4.82 -4.53 42.01
N MET A 895 4.33 -3.80 41.01
CA MET A 895 4.98 -3.69 39.69
C MET A 895 6.23 -2.79 39.73
N VAL A 896 6.15 -1.59 40.32
CA VAL A 896 7.33 -0.70 40.42
C VAL A 896 8.40 -1.27 41.37
N ASP A 897 8.00 -1.93 42.45
CA ASP A 897 8.93 -2.55 43.42
C ASP A 897 9.59 -3.81 42.85
N TYR A 898 8.86 -4.65 42.12
CA TYR A 898 9.44 -5.76 41.36
C TYR A 898 10.45 -5.26 40.31
N THR A 899 10.13 -4.13 39.65
CA THR A 899 11.04 -3.48 38.71
C THR A 899 12.32 -3.01 39.42
N LEU A 900 12.17 -2.36 40.58
CA LEU A 900 13.29 -1.84 41.36
C LEU A 900 14.21 -2.97 41.85
N ASP A 901 13.66 -4.06 42.41
CA ASP A 901 14.44 -5.25 42.80
C ASP A 901 15.23 -5.86 41.64
N THR A 902 14.68 -5.81 40.43
CA THR A 902 15.34 -6.34 39.25
C THR A 902 16.44 -5.39 38.72
N LEU A 903 16.21 -4.07 38.75
CA LEU A 903 17.15 -3.06 38.23
C LEU A 903 18.30 -2.72 39.18
N VAL A 904 18.10 -2.74 40.51
CA VAL A 904 19.15 -2.35 41.49
C VAL A 904 19.46 -3.40 42.54
N GLY A 905 18.65 -4.45 42.68
CA GLY A 905 18.95 -5.59 43.54
C GLY A 905 20.03 -6.52 42.98
N PRO A 906 20.35 -7.65 43.65
CA PRO A 906 21.50 -8.50 43.29
C PRO A 906 21.48 -9.04 41.85
N LYS A 907 20.28 -9.24 41.29
CA LYS A 907 20.05 -9.75 39.92
C LYS A 907 20.51 -8.78 38.82
N SER A 908 20.63 -7.49 39.13
CA SER A 908 21.04 -6.44 38.18
C SER A 908 22.37 -6.74 37.48
N THR A 909 23.27 -7.47 38.16
CA THR A 909 24.54 -7.98 37.60
C THR A 909 24.34 -8.81 36.32
N ASN A 910 23.26 -9.61 36.27
CA ASN A 910 22.97 -10.53 35.17
C ASN A 910 22.24 -9.84 34.00
N LEU A 911 21.87 -8.57 34.14
CA LEU A 911 21.33 -7.75 33.05
C LEU A 911 22.44 -7.17 32.13
N LYS A 912 23.70 -7.44 32.44
CA LYS A 912 24.87 -6.84 31.78
C LYS A 912 25.28 -7.57 30.51
N VAL A 913 24.68 -7.19 29.38
CA VAL A 913 25.09 -7.64 28.03
C VAL A 913 26.19 -6.77 27.41
N GLU A 914 26.86 -7.27 26.37
CA GLU A 914 28.01 -6.58 25.73
C GLU A 914 27.68 -5.24 25.09
N ASP A 915 26.66 -5.20 24.21
CA ASP A 915 26.12 -3.97 23.63
C ASP A 915 24.65 -3.80 24.06
N PRO A 916 24.36 -3.10 25.17
CA PRO A 916 22.99 -2.86 25.60
C PRO A 916 22.22 -1.91 24.67
N LYS A 917 22.92 -1.09 23.84
CA LYS A 917 22.27 -0.14 22.92
C LYS A 917 21.61 -0.84 21.74
N LYS A 918 22.16 -1.97 21.29
CA LYS A 918 21.53 -2.87 20.29
C LYS A 918 20.08 -3.22 20.64
N TYR A 919 19.78 -3.39 21.93
CA TYR A 919 18.44 -3.72 22.45
C TYR A 919 17.63 -2.51 22.92
N GLN A 920 18.08 -1.28 22.66
CA GLN A 920 17.51 -0.04 23.22
C GLN A 920 17.45 -0.04 24.76
N PHE A 921 18.32 -0.80 25.43
CA PHE A 921 18.33 -0.94 26.88
C PHE A 921 19.32 0.06 27.52
N ASP A 922 18.80 1.01 28.29
CA ASP A 922 19.59 1.81 29.21
C ASP A 922 18.99 1.71 30.62
N PRO A 923 19.53 0.84 31.50
CA PRO A 923 19.01 0.66 32.85
C PRO A 923 19.13 1.91 33.72
N LYS A 924 19.97 2.89 33.37
CA LYS A 924 20.08 4.17 34.12
C LYS A 924 18.94 5.11 33.78
N THR A 925 18.66 5.26 32.48
CA THR A 925 17.50 6.03 32.01
C THR A 925 16.22 5.38 32.52
N LEU A 926 16.07 4.06 32.39
CA LEU A 926 14.92 3.30 32.86
C LEU A 926 14.71 3.48 34.38
N LEU A 927 15.75 3.33 35.21
CA LEU A 927 15.69 3.61 36.65
C LEU A 927 15.26 5.06 36.94
N SER A 928 15.78 6.04 36.20
CA SER A 928 15.40 7.44 36.35
C SER A 928 13.91 7.68 36.02
N GLU A 929 13.34 6.96 35.05
CA GLU A 929 11.92 7.04 34.73
C GLU A 929 11.02 6.33 35.77
N PHE A 930 11.45 5.21 36.34
CA PHE A 930 10.73 4.59 37.47
C PHE A 930 10.76 5.48 38.72
N VAL A 931 11.86 6.17 38.99
CA VAL A 931 11.94 7.18 40.07
C VAL A 931 10.99 8.36 39.82
N ASP A 932 10.76 8.78 38.56
CA ASP A 932 9.69 9.75 38.27
C ASP A 932 8.31 9.20 38.64
N ILE A 933 8.03 7.92 38.37
CA ILE A 933 6.74 7.29 38.73
C ILE A 933 6.54 7.26 40.25
N TYR A 934 7.54 6.84 41.04
CA TYR A 934 7.47 6.92 42.50
C TYR A 934 7.24 8.36 43.00
N LEU A 935 7.96 9.35 42.46
CA LEU A 935 7.80 10.75 42.87
C LEU A 935 6.43 11.34 42.48
N ASN A 936 5.87 10.94 41.33
CA ASN A 936 4.53 11.33 40.91
C ASN A 936 3.43 10.77 41.83
N LEU A 937 3.60 9.55 42.35
CA LEU A 937 2.58 8.83 43.12
C LEU A 937 2.74 8.97 44.64
N GLY A 938 3.95 9.22 45.14
CA GLY A 938 4.30 9.45 46.55
C GLY A 938 3.67 10.69 47.21
N VAL A 939 2.77 11.38 46.51
CA VAL A 939 1.84 12.38 47.08
C VAL A 939 0.63 11.74 47.77
N SER A 940 0.39 10.43 47.58
CA SER A 940 -0.75 9.70 48.12
C SER A 940 -0.29 8.70 49.18
N GLU A 941 -0.82 8.78 50.40
CA GLU A 941 -0.46 7.85 51.49
C GLU A 941 -0.82 6.39 51.15
N THR A 942 -1.95 6.15 50.45
CA THR A 942 -2.36 4.81 50.00
C THR A 942 -1.31 4.11 49.13
N PHE A 943 -0.52 4.87 48.35
CA PHE A 943 0.59 4.32 47.57
C PHE A 943 1.85 4.06 48.40
N ILE A 944 2.04 4.80 49.49
CA ILE A 944 3.17 4.60 50.42
C ILE A 944 2.92 3.37 51.30
N GLU A 945 1.68 3.19 51.75
CA GLU A 945 1.21 1.95 52.39
C GLU A 945 1.36 0.75 51.45
N ALA A 946 0.89 0.86 50.20
CA ALA A 946 1.01 -0.22 49.21
C ALA A 946 2.47 -0.62 48.90
N VAL A 947 3.37 0.36 48.71
CA VAL A 947 4.80 0.12 48.49
C VAL A 947 5.46 -0.50 49.72
N ALA A 948 5.16 -0.03 50.93
CA ALA A 948 5.67 -0.61 52.15
C ALA A 948 5.21 -2.08 52.33
N ARG A 949 3.97 -2.39 51.93
CA ARG A 949 3.33 -3.70 52.12
C ARG A 949 3.69 -4.76 51.09
N ASP A 950 4.38 -4.44 49.98
CA ASP A 950 4.89 -5.47 49.04
C ASP A 950 6.10 -6.24 49.61
N GLY A 951 5.86 -7.11 50.60
CA GLY A 951 6.87 -7.97 51.22
C GLY A 951 7.60 -8.92 50.26
N ARG A 952 7.18 -9.00 48.98
CA ARG A 952 7.87 -9.77 47.94
C ARG A 952 9.04 -9.00 47.32
N SER A 953 8.90 -7.69 47.10
CA SER A 953 9.87 -6.90 46.31
C SER A 953 10.38 -5.65 47.04
N TYR A 954 9.60 -5.06 47.95
CA TYR A 954 10.03 -3.94 48.79
C TYR A 954 11.18 -4.35 49.71
N LYS A 955 12.32 -3.69 49.56
CA LYS A 955 13.54 -3.93 50.35
C LYS A 955 14.28 -2.60 50.52
N PRO A 956 14.44 -2.04 51.74
CA PRO A 956 15.10 -0.74 51.94
C PRO A 956 16.48 -0.62 51.28
N ALA A 957 17.26 -1.71 51.26
CA ALA A 957 18.56 -1.79 50.60
C ALA A 957 18.52 -1.57 49.06
N ASN A 958 17.39 -1.84 48.41
CA ASN A 958 17.20 -1.54 46.98
C ASN A 958 17.02 -0.02 46.79
N PHE A 959 16.17 0.63 47.59
CA PHE A 959 15.96 2.09 47.53
C PHE A 959 17.26 2.86 47.80
N ASP A 960 18.05 2.44 48.78
CA ASP A 960 19.39 2.94 49.05
C ASP A 960 20.36 2.75 47.85
N SER A 961 20.27 1.62 47.16
CA SER A 961 21.10 1.33 45.99
C SER A 961 20.68 2.19 44.79
N ALA A 962 19.39 2.46 44.63
CA ALA A 962 18.89 3.45 43.67
C ALA A 962 19.42 4.86 44.00
N SER A 963 19.32 5.33 45.25
CA SER A 963 19.89 6.62 45.67
C SER A 963 21.37 6.77 45.32
N ARG A 964 22.17 5.71 45.56
CA ARG A 964 23.59 5.66 45.20
C ARG A 964 23.81 5.76 43.68
N ILE A 965 22.98 5.10 42.87
CA ILE A 965 23.06 5.12 41.40
C ILE A 965 22.65 6.48 40.83
N LEU A 966 21.52 7.05 41.30
CA LEU A 966 21.03 8.39 40.93
C LEU A 966 22.11 9.46 41.18
N THR A 967 22.69 9.45 42.38
CA THR A 967 23.71 10.41 42.80
C THR A 967 25.02 10.20 42.05
N ARG A 968 25.50 8.96 41.89
CA ARG A 968 26.78 8.64 41.24
C ARG A 968 26.84 9.01 39.76
N PHE A 969 25.69 8.98 39.07
CA PHE A 969 25.60 9.29 37.64
C PHE A 969 24.84 10.59 37.34
N SER A 970 24.49 11.37 38.36
CA SER A 970 23.76 12.65 38.25
C SER A 970 22.48 12.55 37.40
N LEU A 971 21.66 11.51 37.64
CA LEU A 971 20.50 11.16 36.81
C LEU A 971 19.23 12.00 37.07
N LYS A 972 19.30 12.89 38.06
CA LYS A 972 18.23 13.74 38.61
C LYS A 972 18.80 15.05 39.13
N ALA A 973 17.99 16.10 39.22
CA ALA A 973 18.34 17.34 39.90
C ALA A 973 18.48 17.13 41.42
N PRO A 974 19.28 17.95 42.14
CA PRO A 974 19.43 17.82 43.59
C PRO A 974 18.12 17.88 44.38
N GLU A 975 17.15 18.68 43.89
CA GLU A 975 15.81 18.81 44.47
C GLU A 975 14.98 17.51 44.33
N GLU A 976 15.07 16.84 43.18
CA GLU A 976 14.42 15.54 42.93
C GLU A 976 15.05 14.42 43.77
N VAL A 977 16.38 14.46 43.97
CA VAL A 977 17.09 13.52 44.85
C VAL A 977 16.70 13.74 46.33
N ALA A 978 16.54 14.99 46.76
CA ALA A 978 16.05 15.30 48.11
C ALA A 978 14.59 14.83 48.31
N ALA A 979 13.73 15.00 47.31
CA ALA A 979 12.36 14.48 47.33
C ALA A 979 12.34 12.93 47.38
N TRP A 980 13.24 12.27 46.66
CA TRP A 980 13.39 10.80 46.69
C TRP A 980 13.85 10.30 48.07
N GLU A 981 14.83 10.94 48.71
CA GLU A 981 15.25 10.58 50.07
C GLU A 981 14.11 10.77 51.10
N ALA A 982 13.35 11.86 50.99
CA ALA A 982 12.19 12.11 51.85
C ALA A 982 11.06 11.09 51.64
N LEU A 983 10.83 10.65 50.40
CA LEU A 983 9.85 9.61 50.07
C LEU A 983 10.32 8.23 50.57
N LYS A 984 11.59 7.89 50.41
CA LYS A 984 12.21 6.67 50.96
C LYS A 984 12.04 6.58 52.48
N ALA A 985 12.26 7.69 53.19
CA ALA A 985 12.04 7.75 54.64
C ALA A 985 10.57 7.51 55.04
N ARG A 986 9.61 7.95 54.22
CA ARG A 986 8.18 7.65 54.44
C ARG A 986 7.84 6.18 54.22
N PHE A 987 8.36 5.54 53.16
CA PHE A 987 8.18 4.09 52.99
C PHE A 987 8.75 3.29 54.18
N HIS A 988 9.93 3.68 54.68
CA HIS A 988 10.56 3.03 55.84
C HIS A 988 9.70 3.17 57.10
N ALA A 989 9.29 4.40 57.44
CA ALA A 989 8.47 4.66 58.63
C ALA A 989 7.09 4.01 58.57
N VAL A 990 6.48 3.91 57.38
CA VAL A 990 5.22 3.18 57.20
C VAL A 990 5.44 1.68 57.32
N LYS A 991 6.55 1.10 56.80
CA LYS A 991 6.81 -0.33 56.99
C LYS A 991 7.13 -0.69 58.45
N GLU A 992 7.88 0.15 59.17
CA GLU A 992 8.09 -0.03 60.61
C GLU A 992 6.78 -0.02 61.42
N LEU A 993 5.74 0.69 60.96
CA LEU A 993 4.41 0.69 61.57
C LEU A 993 3.56 -0.52 61.14
N ASP A 994 3.58 -0.88 59.85
CA ASP A 994 2.87 -2.02 59.26
C ASP A 994 3.38 -3.35 59.87
N ASP A 995 4.71 -3.53 60.00
CA ASP A 995 5.35 -4.65 60.70
C ASP A 995 4.96 -4.69 62.20
N GLN A 996 4.90 -3.53 62.87
CA GLN A 996 4.49 -3.43 64.29
C GLN A 996 3.00 -3.72 64.52
N ASP A 997 2.15 -3.50 63.52
CA ASP A 997 0.72 -3.85 63.54
C ASP A 997 0.51 -5.33 63.20
N GLU A 998 1.30 -5.92 62.29
CA GLU A 998 1.32 -7.38 62.07
C GLU A 998 1.76 -8.14 63.34
N GLU A 999 2.82 -7.68 64.02
CA GLU A 999 3.23 -8.21 65.34
C GLU A 999 2.13 -8.09 66.41
N ASP A 1000 1.30 -7.04 66.37
CA ASP A 1000 0.22 -6.79 67.34
C ASP A 1000 -1.07 -7.55 67.01
N LEU A 1001 -1.27 -7.95 65.75
CA LEU A 1001 -2.44 -8.72 65.31
C LEU A 1001 -2.22 -10.24 65.42
N GLY A 1002 -1.00 -10.73 65.16
CA GLY A 1002 -0.64 -12.15 65.26
C GLY A 1002 -1.38 -13.04 64.25
N ASP A 1003 -1.62 -14.31 64.60
CA ASP A 1003 -2.28 -15.29 63.73
C ASP A 1003 -3.74 -14.86 63.42
N ILE A 1004 -3.98 -14.44 62.18
CA ILE A 1004 -5.31 -14.03 61.70
C ILE A 1004 -6.16 -15.29 61.40
N PRO A 1005 -7.40 -15.40 61.92
CA PRO A 1005 -8.31 -16.50 61.58
C PRO A 1005 -8.64 -16.57 60.08
N ASP A 1006 -8.64 -17.78 59.51
CA ASP A 1006 -8.96 -18.05 58.09
C ASP A 1006 -10.35 -17.52 57.66
N GLU A 1007 -11.30 -17.38 58.58
CA GLU A 1007 -12.63 -16.81 58.29
C GLU A 1007 -12.63 -15.28 58.10
N TYR A 1008 -11.50 -14.61 58.37
CA TYR A 1008 -11.32 -13.16 58.21
C TYR A 1008 -10.35 -12.81 57.07
N THR A 1009 -9.74 -13.78 56.39
CA THR A 1009 -8.82 -13.55 55.28
C THR A 1009 -9.50 -13.68 53.91
N ASP A 1010 -9.03 -12.91 52.94
CA ASP A 1010 -9.51 -12.96 51.56
C ASP A 1010 -9.03 -14.27 50.89
N PRO A 1011 -9.93 -15.09 50.31
CA PRO A 1011 -9.58 -16.41 49.75
C PRO A 1011 -8.73 -16.38 48.48
N LEU A 1012 -8.39 -15.20 47.93
CA LEU A 1012 -7.51 -15.03 46.77
C LEU A 1012 -6.18 -14.33 47.13
N LEU A 1013 -6.18 -13.44 48.13
CA LEU A 1013 -5.00 -12.67 48.55
C LEU A 1013 -4.39 -13.13 49.88
N ALA A 1014 -5.12 -13.92 50.68
CA ALA A 1014 -4.77 -14.34 52.05
C ALA A 1014 -4.55 -13.18 53.05
N THR A 1015 -4.93 -11.95 52.69
CA THR A 1015 -4.88 -10.75 53.54
C THR A 1015 -6.19 -10.55 54.31
N ILE A 1016 -6.15 -9.87 55.45
CA ILE A 1016 -7.36 -9.63 56.26
C ILE A 1016 -8.35 -8.68 55.56
N MET A 1017 -9.59 -9.13 55.34
CA MET A 1017 -10.62 -8.37 54.63
C MET A 1017 -10.95 -7.03 55.33
N THR A 1018 -11.31 -6.02 54.55
CA THR A 1018 -11.64 -4.66 55.00
C THR A 1018 -13.06 -4.24 54.64
N ASP A 1019 -13.58 -4.70 53.50
CA ASP A 1019 -14.99 -4.58 53.10
C ASP A 1019 -15.45 -5.91 52.47
N PRO A 1020 -15.74 -6.94 53.29
CA PRO A 1020 -16.15 -8.24 52.80
C PRO A 1020 -17.47 -8.16 52.02
N VAL A 1021 -17.51 -8.84 50.87
CA VAL A 1021 -18.66 -8.98 49.99
C VAL A 1021 -18.86 -10.45 49.61
N ILE A 1022 -20.13 -10.85 49.53
CA ILE A 1022 -20.56 -12.20 49.16
C ILE A 1022 -20.88 -12.23 47.66
N LEU A 1023 -20.32 -13.21 46.95
CA LEU A 1023 -20.63 -13.44 45.54
C LEU A 1023 -21.96 -14.18 45.38
N PRO A 1024 -22.88 -13.74 44.49
CA PRO A 1024 -24.23 -14.29 44.42
C PRO A 1024 -24.28 -15.76 43.96
N MET A 1025 -23.34 -16.17 43.09
CA MET A 1025 -23.31 -17.51 42.48
C MET A 1025 -22.43 -18.50 43.24
N SER A 1026 -21.17 -18.16 43.53
CA SER A 1026 -20.26 -19.04 44.30
C SER A 1026 -20.50 -19.01 45.81
N ARG A 1027 -21.16 -17.97 46.34
CA ARG A 1027 -21.35 -17.71 47.79
C ARG A 1027 -20.06 -17.63 48.61
N GLN A 1028 -18.93 -17.40 47.94
CA GLN A 1028 -17.67 -17.08 48.61
C GLN A 1028 -17.70 -15.64 49.12
N VAL A 1029 -16.96 -15.39 50.21
CA VAL A 1029 -16.77 -14.06 50.82
C VAL A 1029 -15.31 -13.65 50.64
N LEU A 1030 -15.10 -12.39 50.29
CA LEU A 1030 -13.84 -11.81 49.78
C LEU A 1030 -13.93 -10.28 49.86
N ASP A 1031 -12.81 -9.57 49.78
CA ASP A 1031 -12.82 -8.11 49.84
C ASP A 1031 -13.36 -7.47 48.54
N ARG A 1032 -14.10 -6.36 48.66
CA ARG A 1032 -14.62 -5.58 47.52
C ARG A 1032 -13.50 -5.16 46.56
N SER A 1033 -12.34 -4.77 47.08
CA SER A 1033 -11.19 -4.37 46.27
C SER A 1033 -10.66 -5.54 45.42
N THR A 1034 -10.54 -6.74 46.00
CA THR A 1034 -10.13 -7.97 45.31
C THR A 1034 -11.03 -8.26 44.11
N ILE A 1035 -12.35 -8.31 44.31
CA ILE A 1035 -13.28 -8.62 43.21
C ILE A 1035 -13.36 -7.50 42.17
N ARG A 1036 -13.32 -6.22 42.57
CA ARG A 1036 -13.31 -5.12 41.61
C ARG A 1036 -12.02 -5.13 40.77
N GLY A 1037 -10.88 -5.45 41.38
CA GLY A 1037 -9.60 -5.68 40.68
C GLY A 1037 -9.64 -6.88 39.71
N HIS A 1038 -10.36 -7.96 40.07
CA HIS A 1038 -10.62 -9.09 39.17
C HIS A 1038 -11.51 -8.70 37.97
N LEU A 1039 -12.67 -8.11 38.24
CA LEU A 1039 -13.67 -7.72 37.22
C LEU A 1039 -13.18 -6.66 36.24
N LEU A 1040 -12.22 -5.81 36.62
CA LEU A 1040 -11.50 -4.92 35.69
C LEU A 1040 -10.70 -5.67 34.63
N SER A 1041 -10.40 -6.96 34.84
CA SER A 1041 -9.58 -7.82 33.98
C SER A 1041 -10.38 -8.93 33.28
N ASP A 1042 -11.28 -9.61 34.02
CA ASP A 1042 -12.09 -10.75 33.58
C ASP A 1042 -13.49 -10.60 34.23
N PRO A 1043 -14.58 -10.35 33.47
CA PRO A 1043 -15.90 -10.03 34.02
C PRO A 1043 -16.67 -11.28 34.46
N THR A 1044 -16.02 -12.11 35.29
CA THR A 1044 -16.58 -13.37 35.79
C THR A 1044 -16.32 -13.56 37.30
N ASP A 1045 -17.07 -14.47 37.91
CA ASP A 1045 -16.83 -14.98 39.26
C ASP A 1045 -15.53 -15.82 39.27
N PRO A 1046 -14.51 -15.48 40.09
CA PRO A 1046 -13.19 -16.10 40.01
C PRO A 1046 -13.17 -17.61 40.38
N PHE A 1047 -14.21 -18.11 41.06
CA PHE A 1047 -14.29 -19.50 41.54
C PHE A 1047 -15.05 -20.40 40.58
N ASN A 1048 -16.13 -19.92 39.96
CA ASN A 1048 -16.99 -20.72 39.08
C ASN A 1048 -17.01 -20.26 37.60
N ARG A 1049 -16.38 -19.11 37.27
CA ARG A 1049 -16.32 -18.49 35.93
C ARG A 1049 -17.68 -18.13 35.31
N SER A 1050 -18.72 -18.00 36.13
CA SER A 1050 -20.01 -17.45 35.67
C SER A 1050 -19.91 -15.92 35.45
N PRO A 1051 -20.66 -15.31 34.51
CA PRO A 1051 -20.65 -13.86 34.33
C PRO A 1051 -21.11 -13.12 35.59
N LEU A 1052 -20.39 -12.06 35.96
CA LEU A 1052 -20.61 -11.32 37.21
C LEU A 1052 -20.30 -9.83 36.99
N LYS A 1053 -21.08 -8.93 37.61
CA LYS A 1053 -20.76 -7.51 37.72
C LYS A 1053 -20.51 -7.08 39.16
N ILE A 1054 -19.92 -5.90 39.32
CA ILE A 1054 -19.66 -5.34 40.65
C ILE A 1054 -20.95 -4.83 41.33
N GLU A 1055 -21.99 -4.54 40.55
CA GLU A 1055 -23.34 -4.25 41.06
C GLU A 1055 -24.05 -5.49 41.69
N ASP A 1056 -23.63 -6.71 41.33
CA ASP A 1056 -24.30 -7.96 41.75
C ASP A 1056 -23.76 -8.50 43.10
N VAL A 1057 -22.71 -7.91 43.68
CA VAL A 1057 -22.07 -8.39 44.91
C VAL A 1057 -22.75 -7.86 46.16
N ILE A 1058 -22.97 -8.73 47.16
CA ILE A 1058 -23.76 -8.41 48.36
C ILE A 1058 -22.83 -8.03 49.51
N PRO A 1059 -22.94 -6.85 50.16
CA PRO A 1059 -22.08 -6.49 51.28
C PRO A 1059 -22.30 -7.38 52.52
N ASP A 1060 -21.24 -7.93 53.10
CA ASP A 1060 -21.32 -8.67 54.38
C ASP A 1060 -21.02 -7.75 55.56
N THR A 1061 -22.05 -7.03 55.98
CA THR A 1061 -21.96 -6.11 57.14
C THR A 1061 -21.81 -6.83 58.48
N GLU A 1062 -22.13 -8.13 58.57
CA GLU A 1062 -21.98 -8.90 59.80
C GLU A 1062 -20.52 -9.37 59.97
N LEU A 1063 -19.92 -9.93 58.92
CA LEU A 1063 -18.51 -10.32 58.95
C LEU A 1063 -17.60 -9.11 59.13
N LYS A 1064 -17.90 -7.97 58.47
CA LYS A 1064 -17.15 -6.72 58.66
C LYS A 1064 -17.13 -6.30 60.14
N ALA A 1065 -18.27 -6.32 60.82
CA ALA A 1065 -18.36 -5.96 62.22
C ALA A 1065 -17.58 -6.93 63.15
N LYS A 1066 -17.51 -8.23 62.81
CA LYS A 1066 -16.67 -9.21 63.52
C LYS A 1066 -15.17 -8.92 63.33
N ILE A 1067 -14.75 -8.65 62.10
CA ILE A 1067 -13.35 -8.32 61.78
C ILE A 1067 -12.91 -7.03 62.50
N ASP A 1068 -13.73 -5.97 62.45
CA ASP A 1068 -13.42 -4.70 63.12
C ASP A 1068 -13.32 -4.87 64.65
N ALA A 1069 -14.21 -5.67 65.26
CA ALA A 1069 -14.15 -6.00 66.68
C ALA A 1069 -12.90 -6.82 67.04
N TRP A 1070 -12.56 -7.84 66.25
CA TRP A 1070 -11.37 -8.67 66.45
C TRP A 1070 -10.07 -7.85 66.34
N ARG A 1071 -9.96 -6.99 65.31
CA ARG A 1071 -8.82 -6.06 65.14
C ARG A 1071 -8.65 -5.14 66.35
N ALA A 1072 -9.76 -4.66 66.92
CA ALA A 1072 -9.74 -3.81 68.11
C ALA A 1072 -9.33 -4.59 69.38
N GLU A 1073 -9.77 -5.83 69.53
CA GLU A 1073 -9.41 -6.70 70.67
C GLU A 1073 -7.91 -7.07 70.63
N MET A 1074 -7.38 -7.46 69.47
CA MET A 1074 -5.97 -7.85 69.34
C MET A 1074 -5.01 -6.68 69.59
N ARG A 1075 -5.26 -5.51 68.96
CA ARG A 1075 -4.49 -4.28 69.25
C ARG A 1075 -4.57 -3.86 70.73
N GLN A 1076 -5.68 -4.12 71.44
CA GLN A 1076 -5.75 -3.88 72.89
C GLN A 1076 -4.89 -4.87 73.70
N LYS A 1077 -4.93 -6.17 73.38
CA LYS A 1077 -4.09 -7.19 74.02
C LYS A 1077 -2.61 -6.90 73.82
N ALA A 1078 -2.21 -6.58 72.59
CA ALA A 1078 -0.81 -6.32 72.27
C ALA A 1078 -0.30 -5.02 72.93
N LYS A 1079 -1.12 -3.96 72.97
CA LYS A 1079 -0.82 -2.75 73.74
C LYS A 1079 -0.69 -3.01 75.24
N ALA A 1080 -1.50 -3.90 75.81
CA ALA A 1080 -1.36 -4.32 77.22
C ALA A 1080 -0.05 -5.10 77.44
N ALA A 1081 0.27 -6.08 76.57
CA ALA A 1081 1.51 -6.85 76.66
C ALA A 1081 2.78 -6.01 76.44
N ARG A 1082 2.71 -4.97 75.58
CA ARG A 1082 3.79 -3.96 75.41
C ARG A 1082 3.95 -3.10 76.67
N ALA A 1083 2.87 -2.78 77.39
CA ALA A 1083 2.93 -2.06 78.66
C ALA A 1083 3.50 -2.93 79.81
N GLU A 1084 3.04 -4.18 79.96
CA GLU A 1084 3.56 -5.11 80.97
C GLU A 1084 5.07 -5.38 80.77
N LYS A 1085 5.54 -5.49 79.52
CA LYS A 1085 6.97 -5.63 79.23
C LYS A 1085 7.79 -4.42 79.71
N MET A 1086 7.31 -3.19 79.52
CA MET A 1086 8.03 -2.00 80.01
C MET A 1086 8.19 -1.98 81.53
N ASP A 1087 7.15 -2.33 82.27
CA ASP A 1087 7.13 -2.34 83.75
C ASP A 1087 8.12 -3.37 84.34
N THR A 1088 8.50 -4.40 83.57
CA THR A 1088 9.52 -5.39 83.97
C THR A 1088 10.99 -4.97 83.77
N THR A 1089 11.25 -3.73 83.32
CA THR A 1089 12.62 -3.28 82.96
C THR A 1089 13.33 -2.41 84.01
N GLU A 1090 12.66 -2.03 85.11
CA GLU A 1090 13.25 -1.27 86.24
C GLU A 1090 13.39 -2.10 87.54
N GLY A 1091 13.57 -3.42 87.42
CA GLY A 1091 13.73 -4.37 88.53
C GLY A 1091 15.15 -4.90 88.73
#